data_AF-A0AAE3N6B6-F1
#
_entry.id   AF-A0AAE3N6B6-F1
#
_cell.length_a   1.000
_cell.length_b   1.000
_cell.length_c   1.000
_cell.angle_alpha   90.00
_cell.angle_beta   90.00
_cell.angle_gamma   90.00
#
_symmetry.space_group_name_H-M   'P 1'
#
loop_
_entity.id
_entity.type
_entity.pdbx_description
1 polymer ?
#
loop_
_entity_poly.entity_id
_entity_poly.type
_entity_poly.pdbx_seq_one_letter_code
_entity_poly.pdbx_strand_id
1 'polypeptide(L)'
;MSALFEATALVVPFENLRMSDVEAVGGKNASLGEMISQLPQGVRVPTGFATTAHAFRQFLAHEGLSERISQRLATLDIEDVRALATAGAEIRGWIEAQPFPADLEQGVREAFATLSAGNDQASFAVRSSATAEDLPDASFAGQQETFLNVVGIEDVLHKMKEVFASLYNDRAISYRVHKGFAHDVVALSAGVQRMVRSDLGAAGVMFTIDTESGFDQVVFITSSYGLGETVVQGAVNPDEFYVHKPMLEAGKKAVIRRNLGSKLIQMEFSTPEEKKATGKLVKTTDVKAELRNRYSLSDEDVEQLARYALVIEKHYGRPMDIEWGKDGTDGQLYILQARPETVKSQQQGKAEQRFKLKGKSTVLAEGRAIGQKIGTGPVRLVHSISEMDKVQAGDILVTDMTDPNWEPVMKRASAIVTNRGGRTCHAAIIARELGIPAVVGCGDATSLLKDGTLVTVSCAEGDTGFIYDGLLETEVTEVQRGEMPPIDTKIMMNVGNPQLAFDFAQLPNGGVGLARLEFIINNNIGVHPKAILDYPQVDADLKKAVESVARGHASPKAFYVDKVAEGVATIAAAFWPKPVIVRLSDFKSNEYRKLIGGSRYEPEEENPMLGFRGAARYISAEFGEAFAMECEALKRVRNDMGLTNVQIMVPFVRTLKQAERVTGLLAQHGLSRGENELKVIMMCEVPSNAILADEFLQFFDGFSIGSNDLTQLTLGLDRDSGLELLAADFDERDPAVQAMLSRAIKACKSQGKYVGICGQGPSDHPDFAQWLAAEGIESISLNPDSVIDTWQRLAKG
;
A
#
# COMPACT_ATOMS: atom_id res chain seq x y z
N MET A 1 -8.94 -3.49 -35.04
CA MET A 1 -8.83 -4.93 -35.29
C MET A 1 -7.51 -5.22 -35.99
N SER A 2 -6.74 -6.17 -35.51
CA SER A 2 -5.51 -6.70 -36.09
C SER A 2 -5.84 -7.51 -37.35
N ALA A 3 -4.88 -7.65 -38.26
CA ALA A 3 -5.04 -8.46 -39.47
C ALA A 3 -4.73 -9.95 -39.26
N LEU A 4 -4.75 -10.42 -37.99
CA LEU A 4 -4.31 -11.76 -37.60
C LEU A 4 -5.42 -12.81 -37.65
N PHE A 5 -6.68 -12.38 -37.74
CA PHE A 5 -7.85 -13.23 -37.92
C PHE A 5 -8.92 -12.48 -38.73
N GLU A 6 -9.86 -13.22 -39.32
CA GLU A 6 -10.94 -12.62 -40.11
C GLU A 6 -11.95 -11.89 -39.20
N ALA A 7 -12.54 -10.79 -39.67
CA ALA A 7 -13.57 -10.06 -38.91
C ALA A 7 -14.83 -10.90 -38.61
N THR A 8 -15.03 -11.98 -39.38
CA THR A 8 -16.10 -12.97 -39.22
C THR A 8 -15.69 -14.19 -38.40
N ALA A 9 -14.46 -14.25 -37.89
CA ALA A 9 -14.01 -15.35 -37.06
C ALA A 9 -14.89 -15.46 -35.82
N LEU A 10 -15.26 -16.70 -35.46
CA LEU A 10 -16.13 -16.97 -34.32
C LEU A 10 -15.34 -17.23 -33.04
N VAL A 11 -14.20 -17.90 -33.17
CA VAL A 11 -13.29 -18.28 -32.09
C VAL A 11 -11.85 -17.97 -32.51
N VAL A 12 -11.08 -17.37 -31.62
CA VAL A 12 -9.70 -16.93 -31.89
C VAL A 12 -8.78 -17.35 -30.73
N PRO A 13 -7.68 -18.06 -31.00
CA PRO A 13 -6.64 -18.33 -29.98
C PRO A 13 -6.01 -17.04 -29.46
N PHE A 14 -5.65 -17.01 -28.17
CA PHE A 14 -5.10 -15.79 -27.57
C PHE A 14 -3.79 -15.32 -28.23
N GLU A 15 -2.97 -16.22 -28.78
CA GLU A 15 -1.73 -15.90 -29.49
C GLU A 15 -1.94 -14.97 -30.69
N ASN A 16 -3.14 -15.01 -31.29
CA ASN A 16 -3.53 -14.24 -32.46
C ASN A 16 -4.24 -12.92 -32.12
N LEU A 17 -4.44 -12.63 -30.84
CA LEU A 17 -5.07 -11.39 -30.39
C LEU A 17 -4.03 -10.29 -30.09
N ARG A 18 -4.44 -9.04 -30.23
CA ARG A 18 -3.68 -7.83 -29.87
C ARG A 18 -4.54 -6.85 -29.12
N MET A 19 -3.91 -5.85 -28.49
CA MET A 19 -4.65 -4.76 -27.84
C MET A 19 -5.51 -3.94 -28.83
N SER A 20 -5.23 -4.00 -30.13
CA SER A 20 -6.07 -3.40 -31.17
C SER A 20 -7.39 -4.15 -31.44
N ASP A 21 -7.64 -5.28 -30.74
CA ASP A 21 -8.80 -6.17 -30.93
C ASP A 21 -9.89 -6.00 -29.87
N VAL A 22 -9.83 -4.94 -29.05
CA VAL A 22 -10.81 -4.66 -27.98
C VAL A 22 -12.26 -4.70 -28.49
N GLU A 23 -12.55 -4.15 -29.67
CA GLU A 23 -13.90 -4.19 -30.25
C GLU A 23 -14.36 -5.59 -30.65
N ALA A 24 -13.40 -6.48 -30.95
CA ALA A 24 -13.68 -7.84 -31.41
C ALA A 24 -13.81 -8.84 -30.25
N VAL A 25 -13.04 -8.67 -29.17
CA VAL A 25 -12.96 -9.67 -28.09
C VAL A 25 -13.07 -9.08 -26.67
N GLY A 26 -13.33 -7.78 -26.54
CA GLY A 26 -13.28 -7.09 -25.25
C GLY A 26 -11.85 -6.83 -24.77
N GLY A 27 -11.70 -5.94 -23.79
CA GLY A 27 -10.38 -5.47 -23.39
C GLY A 27 -9.55 -6.47 -22.57
N LYS A 28 -10.19 -7.31 -21.74
CA LYS A 28 -9.50 -8.39 -21.02
C LYS A 28 -8.86 -9.41 -21.95
N ASN A 29 -9.61 -9.94 -22.92
CA ASN A 29 -9.08 -10.94 -23.86
C ASN A 29 -8.05 -10.31 -24.81
N ALA A 30 -8.26 -9.06 -25.24
CA ALA A 30 -7.28 -8.33 -26.04
C ALA A 30 -5.94 -8.14 -25.28
N SER A 31 -6.00 -7.76 -24.01
CA SER A 31 -4.83 -7.60 -23.13
C SER A 31 -4.10 -8.93 -22.86
N LEU A 32 -4.85 -10.01 -22.63
CA LEU A 32 -4.27 -11.36 -22.49
C LEU A 32 -3.50 -11.77 -23.73
N GLY A 33 -4.09 -11.58 -24.92
CA GLY A 33 -3.43 -11.87 -26.18
C GLY A 33 -2.23 -10.99 -26.48
N GLU A 34 -2.32 -9.70 -26.15
CA GLU A 34 -1.21 -8.76 -26.23
C GLU A 34 -0.01 -9.27 -25.41
N MET A 35 -0.23 -9.67 -24.16
CA MET A 35 0.85 -10.20 -23.31
C MET A 35 1.40 -11.54 -23.83
N ILE A 36 0.55 -12.48 -24.24
CA ILE A 36 0.98 -13.78 -24.77
C ILE A 36 1.83 -13.61 -26.03
N SER A 37 1.42 -12.70 -26.92
CA SER A 37 2.06 -12.54 -28.23
C SER A 37 3.28 -11.61 -28.21
N GLN A 38 3.29 -10.58 -27.36
CA GLN A 38 4.36 -9.57 -27.34
C GLN A 38 5.37 -9.81 -26.21
N LEU A 39 5.02 -10.53 -25.14
CA LEU A 39 5.87 -10.74 -23.96
C LEU A 39 6.24 -12.22 -23.70
N PRO A 40 6.49 -13.08 -24.70
CA PRO A 40 6.63 -14.54 -24.50
C PRO A 40 7.85 -14.96 -23.67
N GLN A 41 8.88 -14.11 -23.57
CA GLN A 41 10.07 -14.34 -22.74
C GLN A 41 10.08 -13.54 -21.44
N GLY A 42 9.16 -12.58 -21.30
CA GLY A 42 9.13 -11.63 -20.20
C GLY A 42 8.07 -11.95 -19.14
N VAL A 43 6.98 -12.61 -19.52
CA VAL A 43 5.83 -12.90 -18.66
C VAL A 43 5.25 -14.27 -19.00
N ARG A 44 4.80 -15.02 -17.98
CA ARG A 44 4.04 -16.26 -18.18
C ARG A 44 2.56 -15.96 -18.09
N VAL A 45 1.82 -16.20 -19.16
CA VAL A 45 0.35 -16.07 -19.20
C VAL A 45 -0.22 -17.42 -19.63
N PRO A 46 -1.21 -17.99 -18.90
CA PRO A 46 -1.89 -19.19 -19.34
C PRO A 46 -2.61 -18.95 -20.68
N THR A 47 -2.39 -19.84 -21.65
CA THR A 47 -3.05 -19.73 -22.95
C THR A 47 -4.53 -20.14 -22.88
N GLY A 48 -5.25 -19.87 -23.96
CA GLY A 48 -6.69 -20.02 -24.11
C GLY A 48 -7.18 -19.55 -25.47
N PHE A 49 -8.49 -19.38 -25.58
CA PHE A 49 -9.14 -18.81 -26.75
C PHE A 49 -10.30 -17.89 -26.35
N ALA A 50 -10.67 -16.97 -27.22
CA ALA A 50 -11.83 -16.09 -27.06
C ALA A 50 -12.87 -16.36 -28.13
N THR A 51 -14.15 -16.26 -27.77
CA THR A 51 -15.20 -16.00 -28.75
C THR A 51 -15.19 -14.53 -29.16
N THR A 52 -15.67 -14.20 -30.35
CA THR A 52 -15.72 -12.80 -30.80
C THR A 52 -17.07 -12.15 -30.54
N ALA A 53 -17.11 -10.81 -30.54
CA ALA A 53 -18.32 -10.02 -30.57
C ALA A 53 -19.20 -10.39 -31.79
N HIS A 54 -18.58 -10.82 -32.90
CA HIS A 54 -19.30 -11.36 -34.05
C HIS A 54 -20.01 -12.68 -33.70
N ALA A 55 -19.33 -13.62 -33.04
CA ALA A 55 -19.94 -14.86 -32.55
C ALA A 55 -21.12 -14.60 -31.60
N PHE A 56 -20.97 -13.65 -30.68
CA PHE A 56 -22.06 -13.28 -29.78
C PHE A 56 -23.28 -12.70 -30.52
N ARG A 57 -23.05 -11.85 -31.53
CA ARG A 57 -24.11 -11.31 -32.39
C ARG A 57 -24.78 -12.40 -33.22
N GLN A 58 -24.03 -13.34 -33.79
CA GLN A 58 -24.59 -14.47 -34.51
C GLN A 58 -25.42 -15.38 -33.59
N PHE A 59 -24.92 -15.62 -32.38
CA PHE A 59 -25.66 -16.33 -31.35
C PHE A 59 -26.99 -15.61 -31.07
N LEU A 60 -26.99 -14.32 -30.74
CA LEU A 60 -28.24 -13.59 -30.48
C LEU A 60 -29.18 -13.52 -31.69
N ALA A 61 -28.67 -13.50 -32.92
CA ALA A 61 -29.51 -13.51 -34.12
C ALA A 61 -30.15 -14.87 -34.40
N HIS A 62 -29.59 -15.95 -33.84
CA HIS A 62 -30.11 -17.30 -34.00
C HIS A 62 -31.55 -17.38 -33.46
N GLU A 63 -32.45 -17.97 -34.24
CA GLU A 63 -33.87 -18.10 -33.90
C GLU A 63 -34.59 -16.80 -33.50
N GLY A 64 -34.05 -15.63 -33.87
CA GLY A 64 -34.65 -14.32 -33.58
C GLY A 64 -34.62 -13.90 -32.11
N LEU A 65 -33.66 -14.40 -31.33
CA LEU A 65 -33.54 -14.06 -29.90
C LEU A 65 -33.28 -12.56 -29.68
N SER A 66 -32.47 -11.94 -30.54
CA SER A 66 -32.14 -10.52 -30.48
C SER A 66 -33.40 -9.64 -30.52
N GLU A 67 -34.34 -9.92 -31.44
CA GLU A 67 -35.60 -9.17 -31.50
C GLU A 67 -36.44 -9.40 -30.24
N ARG A 68 -36.49 -10.64 -29.72
CA ARG A 68 -37.25 -10.97 -28.50
C ARG A 68 -36.71 -10.23 -27.28
N ILE A 69 -35.39 -10.17 -27.11
CA ILE A 69 -34.74 -9.41 -26.03
C ILE A 69 -35.05 -7.91 -26.18
N SER A 70 -34.88 -7.37 -27.39
CA SER A 70 -35.09 -5.94 -27.63
C SER A 70 -36.53 -5.51 -27.36
N GLN A 71 -37.52 -6.31 -27.77
CA GLN A 71 -38.93 -6.08 -27.44
C GLN A 71 -39.20 -6.11 -25.93
N ARG A 72 -38.56 -7.03 -25.20
CA ARG A 72 -38.75 -7.15 -23.74
C ARG A 72 -38.18 -5.95 -22.98
N LEU A 73 -37.07 -5.40 -23.46
CA LEU A 73 -36.39 -4.25 -22.86
C LEU A 73 -37.05 -2.91 -23.25
N ALA A 74 -37.65 -2.82 -24.44
CA ALA A 74 -38.25 -1.57 -24.94
C ALA A 74 -39.38 -1.03 -24.06
N THR A 75 -40.11 -1.91 -23.35
CA THR A 75 -41.21 -1.54 -22.46
C THR A 75 -40.84 -1.59 -20.97
N LEU A 76 -39.56 -1.79 -20.65
CA LEU A 76 -39.09 -1.96 -19.28
C LEU A 76 -38.83 -0.60 -18.62
N ASP A 77 -39.55 -0.32 -17.53
CA ASP A 77 -39.16 0.73 -16.60
C ASP A 77 -38.06 0.19 -15.67
N ILE A 78 -36.86 0.75 -15.79
CA ILE A 78 -35.69 0.33 -15.00
C ILE A 78 -35.75 0.78 -13.54
N GLU A 79 -36.60 1.75 -13.21
CA GLU A 79 -36.81 2.20 -11.83
C GLU A 79 -37.75 1.23 -11.07
N ASP A 80 -38.49 0.37 -11.78
CA ASP A 80 -39.22 -0.75 -11.20
C ASP A 80 -38.31 -1.98 -11.06
N VAL A 81 -37.71 -2.11 -9.86
CA VAL A 81 -36.81 -3.22 -9.50
C VAL A 81 -37.44 -4.60 -9.72
N ARG A 82 -38.76 -4.76 -9.52
CA ARG A 82 -39.42 -6.06 -9.71
C ARG A 82 -39.59 -6.38 -11.19
N ALA A 83 -39.98 -5.39 -11.99
CA ALA A 83 -40.07 -5.53 -13.43
C ALA A 83 -38.69 -5.83 -14.05
N LEU A 84 -37.65 -5.13 -13.57
CA LEU A 84 -36.25 -5.33 -13.97
C LEU A 84 -35.77 -6.75 -13.65
N ALA A 85 -35.96 -7.21 -12.42
CA ALA A 85 -35.54 -8.56 -12.01
C ALA A 85 -36.26 -9.66 -12.83
N THR A 86 -37.56 -9.47 -13.09
CA THR A 86 -38.34 -10.40 -13.91
C THR A 86 -37.84 -10.41 -15.36
N ALA A 87 -37.64 -9.24 -15.97
CA ALA A 87 -37.14 -9.10 -17.33
C ALA A 87 -35.73 -9.69 -17.47
N GLY A 88 -34.84 -9.38 -16.53
CA GLY A 88 -33.49 -9.92 -16.50
C GLY A 88 -33.48 -11.44 -16.39
N ALA A 89 -34.27 -12.02 -15.49
CA ALA A 89 -34.38 -13.47 -15.34
C ALA A 89 -34.94 -14.15 -16.60
N GLU A 90 -35.97 -13.59 -17.23
CA GLU A 90 -36.52 -14.09 -18.50
C GLU A 90 -35.48 -14.07 -19.62
N ILE A 91 -34.76 -12.96 -19.79
CA ILE A 91 -33.73 -12.81 -20.83
C ILE A 91 -32.56 -13.76 -20.60
N ARG A 92 -32.11 -13.93 -19.35
CA ARG A 92 -31.04 -14.89 -19.01
C ARG A 92 -31.47 -16.33 -19.30
N GLY A 93 -32.68 -16.70 -18.89
CA GLY A 93 -33.24 -18.03 -19.19
C GLY A 93 -33.37 -18.29 -20.70
N TRP A 94 -33.72 -17.26 -21.48
CA TRP A 94 -33.73 -17.35 -22.95
C TRP A 94 -32.36 -17.61 -23.56
N ILE A 95 -31.32 -16.94 -23.06
CA ILE A 95 -29.94 -17.11 -23.53
C ILE A 95 -29.41 -18.50 -23.18
N GLU A 96 -29.63 -18.96 -21.94
CA GLU A 96 -29.17 -20.27 -21.49
C GLU A 96 -29.83 -21.43 -22.25
N ALA A 97 -31.12 -21.30 -22.56
CA ALA A 97 -31.89 -22.31 -23.28
C ALA A 97 -31.54 -22.39 -24.78
N GLN A 98 -31.03 -21.31 -25.37
CA GLN A 98 -30.78 -21.26 -26.81
C GLN A 98 -29.60 -22.16 -27.22
N PRO A 99 -29.73 -22.99 -28.28
CA PRO A 99 -28.60 -23.74 -28.83
C PRO A 99 -27.54 -22.82 -29.43
N PHE A 100 -26.28 -23.25 -29.41
CA PHE A 100 -25.25 -22.54 -30.18
C PHE A 100 -25.49 -22.77 -31.69
N PRO A 101 -25.23 -21.76 -32.54
CA PRO A 101 -25.02 -21.99 -33.97
C PRO A 101 -23.99 -23.10 -34.20
N ALA A 102 -24.23 -23.98 -35.17
CA ALA A 102 -23.44 -25.20 -35.36
C ALA A 102 -21.95 -24.92 -35.66
N ASP A 103 -21.69 -23.84 -36.40
CA ASP A 103 -20.36 -23.33 -36.72
C ASP A 103 -19.63 -22.77 -35.47
N LEU A 104 -20.34 -22.02 -34.63
CA LEU A 104 -19.81 -21.53 -33.36
C LEU A 104 -19.49 -22.70 -32.41
N GLU A 105 -20.41 -23.65 -32.25
CA GLU A 105 -20.18 -24.83 -31.41
C GLU A 105 -18.98 -25.64 -31.90
N GLN A 106 -18.90 -25.89 -33.21
CA GLN A 106 -17.76 -26.60 -33.81
C GLN A 106 -16.45 -25.86 -33.54
N GLY A 107 -16.40 -24.54 -33.76
CA GLY A 107 -15.19 -23.74 -33.51
C GLY A 107 -14.73 -23.79 -32.05
N VAL A 108 -15.67 -23.76 -31.10
CA VAL A 108 -15.34 -23.89 -29.67
C VAL A 108 -14.80 -25.28 -29.35
N ARG A 109 -15.41 -26.34 -29.89
CA ARG A 109 -14.97 -27.73 -29.67
C ARG A 109 -13.55 -27.96 -30.23
N GLU A 110 -13.25 -27.44 -31.42
CA GLU A 110 -11.93 -27.54 -32.05
C GLU A 110 -10.85 -26.77 -31.25
N ALA A 111 -11.15 -25.55 -30.82
CA ALA A 111 -10.24 -24.76 -29.98
C ALA A 111 -10.01 -25.43 -28.62
N PHE A 112 -11.06 -25.98 -28.00
CA PHE A 112 -10.95 -26.72 -26.74
C PHE A 112 -10.14 -28.01 -26.87
N ALA A 113 -10.32 -28.77 -27.94
CA ALA A 113 -9.53 -29.99 -28.19
C ALA A 113 -8.03 -29.65 -28.29
N THR A 114 -7.70 -28.53 -28.93
CA THR A 114 -6.32 -28.03 -29.00
C THR A 114 -5.81 -27.59 -27.63
N LEU A 115 -6.60 -26.83 -26.88
CA LEU A 115 -6.21 -26.28 -25.56
C LEU A 115 -6.06 -27.38 -24.48
N SER A 116 -6.94 -28.37 -24.49
CA SER A 116 -6.90 -29.50 -23.55
C SER A 116 -5.75 -30.47 -23.82
N ALA A 117 -5.27 -30.53 -25.07
CA ALA A 117 -4.16 -31.38 -25.51
C ALA A 117 -4.27 -32.84 -25.03
N GLY A 118 -5.51 -33.38 -24.97
CA GLY A 118 -5.80 -34.74 -24.52
C GLY A 118 -5.77 -34.95 -23.00
N ASN A 119 -5.71 -33.89 -22.19
CA ASN A 119 -5.83 -33.97 -20.74
C ASN A 119 -7.28 -33.76 -20.29
N ASP A 120 -8.00 -34.86 -20.09
CA ASP A 120 -9.41 -34.86 -19.65
C ASP A 120 -9.60 -34.32 -18.22
N GLN A 121 -8.52 -34.16 -17.46
CA GLN A 121 -8.53 -33.58 -16.11
C GLN A 121 -8.10 -32.10 -16.09
N ALA A 122 -7.81 -31.51 -17.25
CA ALA A 122 -7.53 -30.09 -17.34
C ALA A 122 -8.77 -29.28 -16.94
N SER A 123 -8.56 -28.24 -16.14
CA SER A 123 -9.61 -27.29 -15.78
C SER A 123 -9.37 -25.92 -16.39
N PHE A 124 -10.46 -25.20 -16.63
CA PHE A 124 -10.48 -23.95 -17.36
C PHE A 124 -11.26 -22.88 -16.59
N ALA A 125 -10.85 -21.63 -16.77
CA ALA A 125 -11.63 -20.46 -16.42
C ALA A 125 -12.45 -20.04 -17.65
N VAL A 126 -13.74 -19.78 -17.47
CA VAL A 126 -14.60 -19.18 -18.49
C VAL A 126 -14.96 -17.78 -17.99
N ARG A 127 -14.41 -16.76 -18.66
CA ARG A 127 -14.42 -15.37 -18.21
C ARG A 127 -15.14 -14.48 -19.21
N SER A 128 -15.87 -13.50 -18.69
CA SER A 128 -16.46 -12.44 -19.48
C SER A 128 -15.41 -11.40 -19.89
N SER A 129 -15.51 -10.89 -21.11
CA SER A 129 -14.75 -9.74 -21.60
C SER A 129 -15.65 -8.88 -22.48
N ALA A 130 -16.15 -7.76 -21.96
CA ALA A 130 -17.04 -6.89 -22.73
C ALA A 130 -16.28 -5.85 -23.55
N THR A 131 -16.86 -5.47 -24.69
CA THR A 131 -16.30 -4.45 -25.60
C THR A 131 -16.30 -3.04 -25.00
N ALA A 132 -17.07 -2.82 -23.93
CA ALA A 132 -17.22 -1.54 -23.25
C ALA A 132 -16.71 -1.54 -21.79
N GLU A 133 -16.04 -2.62 -21.37
CA GLU A 133 -15.62 -2.84 -19.96
C GLU A 133 -14.55 -1.85 -19.47
N ASP A 134 -13.73 -1.33 -20.39
CA ASP A 134 -12.56 -0.50 -20.11
C ASP A 134 -12.73 0.96 -20.59
N LEU A 135 -13.96 1.45 -20.74
CA LEU A 135 -14.21 2.85 -21.09
C LEU A 135 -13.87 3.77 -19.89
N PRO A 136 -13.19 4.92 -20.09
CA PRO A 136 -12.73 5.81 -19.00
C PRO A 136 -13.82 6.25 -18.02
N ASP A 137 -15.07 6.36 -18.49
CA ASP A 137 -16.24 6.79 -17.72
C ASP A 137 -17.17 5.64 -17.32
N ALA A 138 -16.77 4.38 -17.56
CA ALA A 138 -17.59 3.20 -17.28
C ALA A 138 -16.77 1.99 -16.79
N SER A 139 -16.66 1.85 -15.46
CA SER A 139 -16.12 0.65 -14.81
C SER A 139 -17.23 -0.40 -14.63
N PHE A 140 -17.20 -1.47 -15.43
CA PHE A 140 -18.08 -2.64 -15.25
C PHE A 140 -17.48 -3.66 -14.26
N ALA A 141 -16.49 -3.26 -13.46
CA ALA A 141 -15.76 -4.15 -12.56
C ALA A 141 -16.71 -4.95 -11.65
N GLY A 142 -16.55 -6.28 -11.67
CA GLY A 142 -17.32 -7.21 -10.84
C GLY A 142 -18.81 -7.38 -11.20
N GLN A 143 -19.27 -6.88 -12.35
CA GLN A 143 -20.68 -7.00 -12.77
C GLN A 143 -21.01 -8.26 -13.57
N GLN A 144 -19.99 -8.89 -14.15
CA GLN A 144 -20.14 -10.01 -15.08
C GLN A 144 -19.53 -11.29 -14.47
N GLU A 145 -19.98 -12.43 -14.96
CA GLU A 145 -19.67 -13.72 -14.34
C GLU A 145 -18.33 -14.30 -14.81
N THR A 146 -17.63 -14.91 -13.86
CA THR A 146 -16.43 -15.71 -14.11
C THR A 146 -16.60 -17.06 -13.43
N PHE A 147 -16.38 -18.12 -14.20
CA PHE A 147 -16.45 -19.49 -13.70
C PHE A 147 -15.06 -20.09 -13.65
N LEU A 148 -14.70 -20.62 -12.49
CA LEU A 148 -13.41 -21.26 -12.24
C LEU A 148 -13.59 -22.78 -12.10
N ASN A 149 -12.54 -23.55 -12.39
CA ASN A 149 -12.54 -25.02 -12.26
C ASN A 149 -13.60 -25.74 -13.11
N VAL A 150 -13.81 -25.26 -14.35
CA VAL A 150 -14.68 -25.90 -15.34
C VAL A 150 -13.90 -27.03 -16.02
N VAL A 151 -14.47 -28.24 -16.09
CA VAL A 151 -13.78 -29.43 -16.63
C VAL A 151 -14.65 -30.07 -17.70
N GLY A 152 -14.09 -30.30 -18.88
CA GLY A 152 -14.80 -30.91 -20.00
C GLY A 152 -15.56 -29.90 -20.88
N ILE A 153 -15.73 -30.28 -22.14
CA ILE A 153 -16.28 -29.40 -23.19
C ILE A 153 -17.75 -29.03 -22.98
N GLU A 154 -18.57 -29.96 -22.49
CA GLU A 154 -20.00 -29.70 -22.27
C GLU A 154 -20.20 -28.64 -21.17
N ASP A 155 -19.43 -28.74 -20.08
CA ASP A 155 -19.46 -27.76 -19.00
C ASP A 155 -18.92 -26.40 -19.48
N VAL A 156 -17.89 -26.37 -20.33
CA VAL A 156 -17.39 -25.13 -20.94
C VAL A 156 -18.47 -24.47 -21.79
N LEU A 157 -19.14 -25.21 -22.67
CA LEU A 157 -20.23 -24.68 -23.50
C LEU A 157 -21.37 -24.14 -22.63
N HIS A 158 -21.75 -24.86 -21.58
CA HIS A 158 -22.79 -24.41 -20.65
C HIS A 158 -22.39 -23.12 -19.93
N LYS A 159 -21.17 -23.04 -19.37
CA LYS A 159 -20.68 -21.84 -18.69
C LYS A 159 -20.44 -20.66 -19.63
N MET A 160 -20.14 -20.89 -20.91
CA MET A 160 -20.11 -19.83 -21.91
C MET A 160 -21.48 -19.18 -22.12
N LYS A 161 -22.58 -19.95 -22.07
CA LYS A 161 -23.93 -19.40 -22.13
C LYS A 161 -24.28 -18.59 -20.89
N GLU A 162 -23.88 -19.04 -19.70
CA GLU A 162 -24.05 -18.26 -18.46
C GLU A 162 -23.26 -16.94 -18.54
N VAL A 163 -22.02 -16.97 -19.06
CA VAL A 163 -21.26 -15.74 -19.33
C VAL A 163 -22.02 -14.82 -20.29
N PHE A 164 -22.55 -15.33 -21.41
CA PHE A 164 -23.38 -14.56 -22.34
C PHE A 164 -24.64 -13.98 -21.67
N ALA A 165 -25.27 -14.76 -20.79
CA ALA A 165 -26.44 -14.34 -20.02
C ALA A 165 -26.10 -13.23 -19.01
N SER A 166 -24.89 -13.25 -18.44
CA SER A 166 -24.44 -12.25 -17.45
C SER A 166 -24.41 -10.81 -17.99
N LEU A 167 -24.32 -10.65 -19.32
CA LEU A 167 -24.49 -9.34 -19.96
C LEU A 167 -25.86 -8.73 -19.66
N TYR A 168 -26.87 -9.55 -19.36
CA TYR A 168 -28.24 -9.17 -19.01
C TYR A 168 -28.56 -9.43 -17.53
N ASN A 169 -27.54 -9.42 -16.67
CA ASN A 169 -27.75 -9.25 -15.24
C ASN A 169 -28.48 -7.94 -14.95
N ASP A 170 -29.32 -7.93 -13.91
CA ASP A 170 -30.21 -6.80 -13.60
C ASP A 170 -29.42 -5.49 -13.48
N ARG A 171 -28.24 -5.56 -12.82
CA ARG A 171 -27.28 -4.44 -12.71
C ARG A 171 -26.74 -3.99 -14.05
N ALA A 172 -26.37 -4.90 -14.94
CA ALA A 172 -25.82 -4.58 -16.26
C ALA A 172 -26.89 -3.98 -17.20
N ILE A 173 -28.16 -4.37 -17.05
CA ILE A 173 -29.29 -3.74 -17.75
C ILE A 173 -29.48 -2.30 -17.25
N SER A 174 -29.67 -2.11 -15.93
CA SER A 174 -29.87 -0.78 -15.32
C SER A 174 -28.72 0.18 -15.66
N TYR A 175 -27.47 -0.29 -15.54
CA TYR A 175 -26.28 0.52 -15.83
C TYR A 175 -26.26 1.07 -17.26
N ARG A 176 -26.57 0.24 -18.26
CA ARG A 176 -26.58 0.67 -19.67
C ARG A 176 -27.66 1.70 -19.94
N VAL A 177 -28.85 1.52 -19.37
CA VAL A 177 -29.96 2.48 -19.52
C VAL A 177 -29.61 3.82 -18.86
N HIS A 178 -29.05 3.83 -17.64
CA HIS A 178 -28.64 5.06 -16.97
C HIS A 178 -27.56 5.84 -17.74
N LYS A 179 -26.64 5.14 -18.42
CA LYS A 179 -25.61 5.76 -19.25
C LYS A 179 -26.10 6.14 -20.66
N GLY A 180 -27.35 5.82 -21.00
CA GLY A 180 -27.92 6.08 -22.32
C GLY A 180 -27.35 5.21 -23.44
N PHE A 181 -26.74 4.06 -23.11
CA PHE A 181 -26.25 3.12 -24.12
C PHE A 181 -27.41 2.33 -24.72
N ALA A 182 -27.48 2.28 -26.04
CA ALA A 182 -28.41 1.40 -26.73
C ALA A 182 -28.03 -0.08 -26.45
N HIS A 183 -29.02 -0.89 -26.10
CA HIS A 183 -28.81 -2.28 -25.64
C HIS A 183 -28.20 -3.21 -26.70
N ASP A 184 -28.27 -2.83 -27.97
CA ASP A 184 -27.79 -3.52 -29.15
C ASP A 184 -26.31 -3.25 -29.48
N VAL A 185 -25.68 -2.25 -28.83
CA VAL A 185 -24.30 -1.82 -29.13
C VAL A 185 -23.25 -2.62 -28.36
N VAL A 186 -23.58 -3.12 -27.17
CA VAL A 186 -22.63 -3.81 -26.29
C VAL A 186 -22.62 -5.31 -26.57
N ALA A 187 -21.47 -5.84 -26.97
CA ALA A 187 -21.26 -7.27 -27.16
C ALA A 187 -20.34 -7.83 -26.05
N LEU A 188 -20.46 -9.13 -25.81
CA LEU A 188 -19.62 -9.85 -24.85
C LEU A 188 -18.84 -10.96 -25.53
N SER A 189 -17.55 -11.02 -25.22
CA SER A 189 -16.69 -12.15 -25.52
C SER A 189 -16.56 -13.05 -24.29
N ALA A 190 -16.63 -14.36 -24.50
CA ALA A 190 -16.24 -15.36 -23.51
C ALA A 190 -14.81 -15.84 -23.81
N GLY A 191 -13.89 -15.63 -22.86
CA GLY A 191 -12.53 -16.15 -22.86
C GLY A 191 -12.45 -17.46 -22.09
N VAL A 192 -11.93 -18.51 -22.72
CA VAL A 192 -11.67 -19.82 -22.09
C VAL A 192 -10.16 -19.97 -21.91
N GLN A 193 -9.71 -19.91 -20.66
CA GLN A 193 -8.29 -19.91 -20.30
C GLN A 193 -7.94 -21.13 -19.44
N ARG A 194 -6.76 -21.70 -19.61
CA ARG A 194 -6.29 -22.78 -18.74
C ARG A 194 -6.15 -22.30 -17.28
N MET A 195 -6.65 -23.08 -16.33
CA MET A 195 -6.51 -22.76 -14.91
C MET A 195 -5.08 -22.92 -14.43
N VAL A 196 -4.65 -21.96 -13.63
CA VAL A 196 -3.48 -22.05 -12.76
C VAL A 196 -3.92 -22.67 -11.44
N ARG A 197 -3.17 -23.65 -10.92
CA ARG A 197 -3.50 -24.37 -9.67
C ARG A 197 -3.14 -23.57 -8.42
N SER A 198 -3.54 -22.30 -8.38
CA SER A 198 -3.34 -21.46 -7.20
C SER A 198 -4.25 -21.85 -6.02
N ASP A 199 -5.26 -22.71 -6.26
CA ASP A 199 -6.01 -23.40 -5.20
C ASP A 199 -5.09 -24.19 -4.25
N LEU A 200 -3.94 -24.65 -4.74
CA LEU A 200 -2.89 -25.33 -3.97
C LEU A 200 -1.70 -24.42 -3.62
N GLY A 201 -1.76 -23.14 -4.00
CA GLY A 201 -0.68 -22.18 -3.86
C GLY A 201 -1.17 -20.85 -3.31
N ALA A 202 -0.86 -19.76 -4.02
CA ALA A 202 -1.23 -18.40 -3.65
C ALA A 202 -1.60 -17.60 -4.88
N ALA A 203 -2.40 -16.55 -4.71
CA ALA A 203 -2.77 -15.62 -5.77
C ALA A 203 -3.02 -14.24 -5.19
N GLY A 204 -3.08 -13.24 -6.05
CA GLY A 204 -3.39 -11.88 -5.64
C GLY A 204 -3.33 -10.89 -6.78
N VAL A 205 -3.16 -9.62 -6.39
CA VAL A 205 -3.17 -8.47 -7.28
C VAL A 205 -1.91 -7.65 -7.03
N MET A 206 -1.35 -7.07 -8.07
CA MET A 206 -0.24 -6.12 -7.97
C MET A 206 -0.47 -4.88 -8.82
N PHE A 207 0.01 -3.75 -8.30
CA PHE A 207 -0.04 -2.45 -8.95
C PHE A 207 1.37 -1.96 -9.17
N THR A 208 1.63 -1.36 -10.33
CA THR A 208 2.96 -0.81 -10.64
C THR A 208 3.16 0.60 -10.08
N ILE A 209 2.36 0.98 -9.08
CA ILE A 209 2.35 2.27 -8.41
C ILE A 209 1.78 2.05 -7.01
N ASP A 210 2.15 2.87 -6.03
CA ASP A 210 1.43 2.90 -4.77
C ASP A 210 0.04 3.54 -4.98
N THR A 211 -1.01 2.77 -4.73
CA THR A 211 -2.40 3.19 -5.01
C THR A 211 -2.91 4.28 -4.06
N GLU A 212 -2.27 4.47 -2.90
CA GLU A 212 -2.70 5.48 -1.92
C GLU A 212 -2.08 6.85 -2.20
N SER A 213 -0.77 6.90 -2.42
CA SER A 213 -0.04 8.14 -2.67
C SER A 213 0.00 8.51 -4.16
N GLY A 214 0.09 7.52 -5.05
CA GLY A 214 0.47 7.70 -6.45
C GLY A 214 1.98 7.72 -6.68
N PHE A 215 2.79 7.28 -5.71
CA PHE A 215 4.24 7.15 -5.87
C PHE A 215 4.59 6.01 -6.84
N ASP A 216 5.23 6.35 -7.95
CA ASP A 216 5.42 5.48 -9.11
C ASP A 216 6.74 4.69 -9.12
N GLN A 217 7.59 4.85 -8.09
CA GLN A 217 8.88 4.14 -7.99
C GLN A 217 8.79 2.81 -7.23
N VAL A 218 7.58 2.31 -6.96
CA VAL A 218 7.34 1.04 -6.27
C VAL A 218 6.33 0.16 -7.01
N VAL A 219 6.45 -1.15 -6.83
CA VAL A 219 5.39 -2.12 -7.15
C VAL A 219 4.75 -2.54 -5.83
N PHE A 220 3.44 -2.41 -5.73
CA PHE A 220 2.64 -2.86 -4.59
C PHE A 220 2.03 -4.22 -4.91
N ILE A 221 2.32 -5.25 -4.11
CA ILE A 221 1.88 -6.63 -4.34
C ILE A 221 1.05 -7.10 -3.15
N THR A 222 -0.13 -7.64 -3.42
CA THR A 222 -0.98 -8.31 -2.44
C THR A 222 -1.03 -9.81 -2.69
N SER A 223 -1.10 -10.62 -1.63
CA SER A 223 -1.10 -12.09 -1.75
C SER A 223 -1.91 -12.80 -0.67
N SER A 224 -2.65 -13.84 -1.04
CA SER A 224 -3.28 -14.78 -0.11
C SER A 224 -3.27 -16.20 -0.68
N TYR A 225 -3.58 -17.20 0.16
CA TYR A 225 -3.69 -18.59 -0.28
C TYR A 225 -4.96 -18.84 -1.10
N GLY A 226 -4.89 -19.79 -2.02
CA GLY A 226 -6.01 -20.22 -2.85
C GLY A 226 -6.21 -19.39 -4.13
N LEU A 227 -7.41 -19.47 -4.71
CA LEU A 227 -7.77 -18.72 -5.90
C LEU A 227 -7.86 -17.21 -5.62
N GLY A 228 -7.36 -16.40 -6.58
CA GLY A 228 -7.23 -14.94 -6.44
C GLY A 228 -8.53 -14.18 -6.28
N GLU A 229 -9.67 -14.80 -6.61
CA GLU A 229 -11.01 -14.22 -6.48
C GLU A 229 -11.27 -13.65 -5.08
N THR A 230 -10.78 -14.31 -4.03
CA THR A 230 -10.97 -13.84 -2.65
C THR A 230 -10.25 -12.51 -2.37
N VAL A 231 -9.15 -12.23 -3.07
CA VAL A 231 -8.38 -10.98 -2.96
C VAL A 231 -9.01 -9.89 -3.83
N VAL A 232 -9.41 -10.24 -5.05
CA VAL A 232 -10.07 -9.31 -6.00
C VAL A 232 -11.41 -8.81 -5.45
N GLN A 233 -12.22 -9.71 -4.87
CA GLN A 233 -13.46 -9.34 -4.19
C GLN A 233 -13.22 -8.65 -2.85
N GLY A 234 -12.02 -8.77 -2.28
CA GLY A 234 -11.70 -8.28 -0.94
C GLY A 234 -12.35 -9.07 0.19
N ALA A 235 -12.73 -10.32 -0.05
CA ALA A 235 -13.26 -11.20 0.98
C ALA A 235 -12.19 -11.60 2.02
N VAL A 236 -10.91 -11.50 1.65
CA VAL A 236 -9.76 -11.78 2.51
C VAL A 236 -8.90 -10.54 2.72
N ASN A 237 -8.23 -10.47 3.88
CA ASN A 237 -7.19 -9.49 4.18
C ASN A 237 -5.81 -10.12 3.83
N PRO A 238 -5.21 -9.75 2.67
CA PRO A 238 -4.01 -10.40 2.12
C PRO A 238 -2.71 -9.87 2.74
N ASP A 239 -1.62 -10.61 2.57
CA ASP A 239 -0.27 -10.07 2.74
C ASP A 239 -0.03 -8.91 1.78
N GLU A 240 0.84 -7.98 2.17
CA GLU A 240 1.22 -6.80 1.38
C GLU A 240 2.74 -6.67 1.31
N PHE A 241 3.25 -6.38 0.11
CA PHE A 241 4.66 -6.19 -0.16
C PHE A 241 4.87 -4.94 -1.01
N TYR A 242 5.95 -4.20 -0.71
CA TYR A 242 6.41 -3.10 -1.56
C TYR A 242 7.81 -3.43 -2.10
N VAL A 243 7.97 -3.28 -3.41
CA VAL A 243 9.23 -3.52 -4.11
C VAL A 243 9.69 -2.24 -4.79
N HIS A 244 10.90 -1.78 -4.48
CA HIS A 244 11.46 -0.56 -5.05
C HIS A 244 12.01 -0.82 -6.46
N LYS A 245 11.44 -0.17 -7.49
CA LYS A 245 11.75 -0.44 -8.89
C LYS A 245 13.23 -0.21 -9.23
N PRO A 246 13.86 0.92 -8.86
CA PRO A 246 15.27 1.17 -9.19
C PRO A 246 16.22 0.12 -8.61
N MET A 247 15.96 -0.36 -7.39
CA MET A 247 16.83 -1.38 -6.77
C MET A 247 16.59 -2.77 -7.35
N LEU A 248 15.36 -3.07 -7.78
CA LEU A 248 15.06 -4.30 -8.49
C LEU A 248 15.80 -4.37 -9.84
N GLU A 249 15.78 -3.27 -10.60
CA GLU A 249 16.50 -3.14 -11.86
C GLU A 249 18.03 -3.21 -11.68
N ALA A 250 18.53 -2.69 -10.56
CA ALA A 250 19.94 -2.79 -10.17
C ALA A 250 20.35 -4.19 -9.66
N GLY A 251 19.43 -5.16 -9.61
CA GLY A 251 19.69 -6.52 -9.13
C GLY A 251 19.97 -6.60 -7.62
N LYS A 252 19.49 -5.63 -6.85
CA LYS A 252 19.59 -5.58 -5.39
C LYS A 252 18.35 -6.20 -4.74
N LYS A 253 18.43 -6.47 -3.43
CA LYS A 253 17.26 -6.91 -2.66
C LYS A 253 16.26 -5.75 -2.56
N ALA A 254 15.13 -5.88 -3.26
CA ALA A 254 14.28 -4.73 -3.54
C ALA A 254 12.99 -4.68 -2.71
N VAL A 255 12.70 -5.72 -1.92
CA VAL A 255 11.55 -5.74 -1.00
C VAL A 255 11.83 -4.79 0.16
N ILE A 256 11.17 -3.63 0.15
CA ILE A 256 11.39 -2.55 1.13
C ILE A 256 10.42 -2.61 2.31
N ARG A 257 9.31 -3.35 2.20
CA ARG A 257 8.30 -3.43 3.25
C ARG A 257 7.42 -4.68 3.10
N ARG A 258 7.06 -5.28 4.24
CA ARG A 258 6.13 -6.42 4.31
C ARG A 258 5.11 -6.22 5.43
N ASN A 259 3.82 -6.43 5.13
CA ASN A 259 2.76 -6.52 6.13
C ASN A 259 2.05 -7.87 6.03
N LEU A 260 1.93 -8.56 7.17
CA LEU A 260 1.28 -9.86 7.24
C LEU A 260 -0.24 -9.69 7.26
N GLY A 261 -0.94 -10.29 6.30
CA GLY A 261 -2.40 -10.32 6.27
C GLY A 261 -2.98 -11.39 7.19
N SER A 262 -4.21 -11.21 7.67
CA SER A 262 -4.86 -12.20 8.54
C SER A 262 -5.19 -13.51 7.82
N LYS A 263 -5.39 -13.45 6.49
CA LYS A 263 -5.61 -14.60 5.59
C LYS A 263 -6.60 -15.62 6.15
N LEU A 264 -7.74 -15.16 6.66
CA LEU A 264 -8.67 -16.03 7.39
C LEU A 264 -9.27 -17.13 6.49
N ILE A 265 -9.56 -16.79 5.24
CA ILE A 265 -10.21 -17.69 4.27
C ILE A 265 -9.37 -17.85 3.00
N GLN A 266 -9.60 -18.94 2.30
CA GLN A 266 -9.06 -19.24 0.97
C GLN A 266 -10.14 -19.89 0.10
N MET A 267 -10.01 -19.77 -1.21
CA MET A 267 -10.89 -20.45 -2.17
C MET A 267 -10.15 -21.60 -2.84
N GLU A 268 -10.76 -22.78 -2.82
CA GLU A 268 -10.22 -24.02 -3.37
C GLU A 268 -11.22 -24.70 -4.31
N PHE A 269 -10.73 -25.69 -5.07
CA PHE A 269 -11.57 -26.48 -5.96
C PHE A 269 -12.52 -27.36 -5.14
N SER A 270 -13.80 -27.41 -5.55
CA SER A 270 -14.71 -28.42 -5.02
C SER A 270 -14.30 -29.81 -5.55
N THR A 271 -14.34 -30.81 -4.68
CA THR A 271 -14.15 -32.21 -5.04
C THR A 271 -15.29 -32.70 -5.96
N PRO A 272 -15.09 -33.78 -6.75
CA PRO A 272 -16.17 -34.34 -7.58
C PRO A 272 -17.45 -34.67 -6.79
N GLU A 273 -17.31 -35.13 -5.54
CA GLU A 273 -18.41 -35.43 -4.63
C GLU A 273 -19.16 -34.15 -4.22
N GLU A 274 -18.43 -33.09 -3.86
CA GLU A 274 -19.02 -31.80 -3.50
C GLU A 274 -19.69 -31.11 -4.68
N LYS A 275 -19.09 -31.21 -5.88
CA LYS A 275 -19.70 -30.72 -7.13
C LYS A 275 -21.05 -31.38 -7.37
N LYS A 276 -21.13 -32.71 -7.22
CA LYS A 276 -22.40 -33.46 -7.35
C LYS A 276 -23.44 -33.06 -6.29
N ALA A 277 -23.01 -32.79 -5.06
CA ALA A 277 -23.91 -32.47 -3.96
C ALA A 277 -24.44 -31.02 -4.00
N THR A 278 -23.62 -30.07 -4.45
CA THR A 278 -23.91 -28.63 -4.31
C THR A 278 -24.05 -27.89 -5.65
N GLY A 279 -23.59 -28.48 -6.75
CA GLY A 279 -23.45 -27.81 -8.04
C GLY A 279 -22.32 -26.77 -8.11
N LYS A 280 -21.60 -26.50 -7.00
CA LYS A 280 -20.56 -25.47 -6.95
C LYS A 280 -19.20 -26.00 -7.38
N LEU A 281 -18.51 -25.26 -8.26
CA LEU A 281 -17.20 -25.64 -8.79
C LEU A 281 -16.03 -25.32 -7.85
N VAL A 282 -16.23 -24.37 -6.94
CA VAL A 282 -15.27 -23.89 -5.94
C VAL A 282 -15.95 -23.74 -4.59
N LYS A 283 -15.14 -23.76 -3.53
CA LYS A 283 -15.59 -23.54 -2.15
C LYS A 283 -14.62 -22.64 -1.41
N THR A 284 -15.14 -21.91 -0.43
CA THR A 284 -14.34 -21.08 0.47
C THR A 284 -14.18 -21.81 1.80
N THR A 285 -12.95 -21.95 2.27
CA THR A 285 -12.63 -22.64 3.53
C THR A 285 -11.70 -21.81 4.40
N ASP A 286 -11.67 -22.11 5.69
CA ASP A 286 -10.74 -21.50 6.63
C ASP A 286 -9.29 -21.92 6.35
N VAL A 287 -8.39 -20.94 6.30
CA VAL A 287 -6.95 -21.20 6.26
C VAL A 287 -6.48 -21.72 7.62
N LYS A 288 -5.60 -22.72 7.64
CA LYS A 288 -5.02 -23.24 8.90
C LYS A 288 -4.26 -22.15 9.65
N ALA A 289 -4.39 -22.09 10.97
CA ALA A 289 -3.76 -21.07 11.81
C ALA A 289 -2.24 -20.91 11.60
N GLU A 290 -1.54 -22.02 11.35
CA GLU A 290 -0.09 -22.01 11.06
C GLU A 290 0.25 -21.24 9.77
N LEU A 291 -0.59 -21.34 8.75
CA LEU A 291 -0.41 -20.65 7.46
C LEU A 291 -0.80 -19.17 7.57
N ARG A 292 -1.80 -18.84 8.39
CA ARG A 292 -2.19 -17.43 8.66
C ARG A 292 -1.03 -16.61 9.22
N ASN A 293 -0.17 -17.24 10.03
CA ASN A 293 0.99 -16.62 10.67
C ASN A 293 2.27 -16.63 9.80
N ARG A 294 2.16 -16.94 8.50
CA ARG A 294 3.27 -16.94 7.53
C ARG A 294 2.90 -16.08 6.32
N TYR A 295 3.90 -15.46 5.71
CA TYR A 295 3.74 -14.87 4.38
C TYR A 295 3.45 -15.96 3.35
N SER A 296 2.49 -15.69 2.47
CA SER A 296 2.06 -16.60 1.41
C SER A 296 3.04 -16.69 0.23
N LEU A 297 4.00 -15.78 0.16
CA LEU A 297 5.08 -15.73 -0.84
C LEU A 297 6.45 -15.67 -0.17
N SER A 298 7.48 -16.16 -0.87
CA SER A 298 8.88 -15.87 -0.54
C SER A 298 9.32 -14.54 -1.15
N ASP A 299 10.46 -14.00 -0.69
CA ASP A 299 11.03 -12.79 -1.27
C ASP A 299 11.36 -12.96 -2.76
N GLU A 300 11.82 -14.15 -3.17
CA GLU A 300 12.11 -14.45 -4.59
C GLU A 300 10.85 -14.41 -5.44
N ASP A 301 9.72 -14.92 -4.94
CA ASP A 301 8.43 -14.83 -5.63
C ASP A 301 8.01 -13.36 -5.78
N VAL A 302 8.11 -12.57 -4.71
CA VAL A 302 7.74 -11.15 -4.68
C VAL A 302 8.58 -10.35 -5.69
N GLU A 303 9.89 -10.57 -5.72
CA GLU A 303 10.76 -9.91 -6.70
C GLU A 303 10.48 -10.37 -8.13
N GLN A 304 10.18 -11.65 -8.35
CA GLN A 304 9.84 -12.16 -9.68
C GLN A 304 8.52 -11.59 -10.19
N LEU A 305 7.50 -11.46 -9.34
CA LEU A 305 6.26 -10.76 -9.66
C LEU A 305 6.52 -9.30 -10.00
N ALA A 306 7.35 -8.61 -9.22
CA ALA A 306 7.72 -7.23 -9.51
C ALA A 306 8.46 -7.09 -10.85
N ARG A 307 9.31 -8.07 -11.25
CA ARG A 307 9.92 -8.10 -12.58
C ARG A 307 8.89 -8.25 -13.69
N TYR A 308 7.88 -9.12 -13.52
CA TYR A 308 6.77 -9.21 -14.46
C TYR A 308 5.99 -7.89 -14.57
N ALA A 309 5.70 -7.26 -13.43
CA ALA A 309 5.04 -5.96 -13.38
C ALA A 309 5.81 -4.88 -14.17
N LEU A 310 7.13 -4.79 -14.02
CA LEU A 310 7.95 -3.83 -14.78
C LEU A 310 7.95 -4.09 -16.28
N VAL A 311 8.02 -5.36 -16.69
CA VAL A 311 7.94 -5.72 -18.12
C VAL A 311 6.59 -5.31 -18.71
N ILE A 312 5.50 -5.55 -17.99
CA ILE A 312 4.14 -5.18 -18.41
C ILE A 312 3.98 -3.66 -18.46
N GLU A 313 4.34 -2.94 -17.40
CA GLU A 313 4.27 -1.47 -17.35
C GLU A 313 5.07 -0.82 -18.48
N LYS A 314 6.29 -1.31 -18.75
CA LYS A 314 7.13 -0.82 -19.85
C LYS A 314 6.49 -1.05 -21.22
N HIS A 315 5.83 -2.19 -21.42
CA HIS A 315 5.14 -2.52 -22.66
C HIS A 315 3.96 -1.59 -22.91
N TYR A 316 3.12 -1.36 -21.90
CA TYR A 316 1.92 -0.53 -22.00
C TYR A 316 2.20 0.98 -21.85
N GLY A 317 3.39 1.34 -21.36
CA GLY A 317 3.85 2.72 -21.19
C GLY A 317 3.07 3.52 -20.15
N ARG A 318 2.45 2.84 -19.17
CA ARG A 318 1.58 3.44 -18.15
C ARG A 318 1.46 2.53 -16.92
N PRO A 319 1.04 3.06 -15.76
CA PRO A 319 0.79 2.24 -14.58
C PRO A 319 -0.28 1.16 -14.81
N MET A 320 -0.09 -0.02 -14.23
CA MET A 320 -0.91 -1.21 -14.48
C MET A 320 -1.42 -1.84 -13.18
N ASP A 321 -2.64 -2.38 -13.25
CA ASP A 321 -3.32 -3.28 -12.30
C ASP A 321 -3.27 -4.70 -12.87
N ILE A 322 -2.66 -5.64 -12.13
CA ILE A 322 -2.29 -6.96 -12.64
C ILE A 322 -2.71 -8.05 -11.66
N GLU A 323 -3.47 -9.03 -12.13
CA GLU A 323 -3.84 -10.22 -11.38
C GLU A 323 -2.84 -11.35 -11.66
N TRP A 324 -2.47 -12.11 -10.63
CA TRP A 324 -1.48 -13.17 -10.74
C TRP A 324 -1.83 -14.39 -9.88
N GLY A 325 -1.26 -15.54 -10.22
CA GLY A 325 -1.37 -16.79 -9.45
C GLY A 325 -0.07 -17.58 -9.45
N LYS A 326 0.29 -18.13 -8.29
CA LYS A 326 1.34 -19.12 -8.11
C LYS A 326 0.74 -20.51 -8.15
N ASP A 327 1.13 -21.30 -9.14
CA ASP A 327 0.65 -22.67 -9.31
C ASP A 327 1.26 -23.58 -8.23
N GLY A 328 0.42 -24.24 -7.44
CA GLY A 328 0.89 -25.13 -6.38
C GLY A 328 1.45 -26.48 -6.87
N THR A 329 1.32 -26.80 -8.16
CA THR A 329 1.83 -28.05 -8.75
C THR A 329 3.21 -27.89 -9.39
N ASP A 330 3.47 -26.78 -10.09
CA ASP A 330 4.77 -26.51 -10.74
C ASP A 330 5.61 -25.43 -10.02
N GLY A 331 5.03 -24.70 -9.06
CA GLY A 331 5.66 -23.65 -8.28
C GLY A 331 5.90 -22.34 -9.04
N GLN A 332 5.46 -22.22 -10.29
CA GLN A 332 5.67 -21.06 -11.16
C GLN A 332 4.61 -19.97 -10.94
N LEU A 333 4.99 -18.75 -11.29
CA LEU A 333 4.13 -17.56 -11.24
C LEU A 333 3.57 -17.26 -12.63
N TYR A 334 2.27 -17.00 -12.68
CA TYR A 334 1.51 -16.71 -13.89
C TYR A 334 0.72 -15.41 -13.74
N ILE A 335 0.68 -14.61 -14.80
CA ILE A 335 -0.18 -13.43 -14.91
C ILE A 335 -1.51 -13.84 -15.52
N LEU A 336 -2.58 -13.49 -14.83
CA LEU A 336 -3.96 -13.91 -15.14
C LEU A 336 -4.76 -12.82 -15.84
N GLN A 337 -4.41 -11.55 -15.62
CA GLN A 337 -5.02 -10.38 -16.23
C GLN A 337 -4.10 -9.17 -16.04
N ALA A 338 -4.12 -8.21 -16.97
CA ALA A 338 -3.47 -6.91 -16.79
C ALA A 338 -4.31 -5.82 -17.45
N ARG A 339 -4.48 -4.68 -16.77
CA ARG A 339 -5.18 -3.51 -17.29
C ARG A 339 -4.56 -2.21 -16.76
N PRO A 340 -4.78 -1.06 -17.41
CA PRO A 340 -4.30 0.22 -16.90
C PRO A 340 -4.86 0.54 -15.50
N GLU A 341 -4.05 1.17 -14.64
CA GLU A 341 -4.51 1.77 -13.38
C GLU A 341 -5.15 3.14 -13.69
N THR A 342 -6.37 3.39 -13.21
CA THR A 342 -7.18 4.55 -13.62
C THR A 342 -7.53 5.53 -12.49
N VAL A 343 -7.32 5.17 -11.22
CA VAL A 343 -7.75 6.02 -10.09
C VAL A 343 -6.74 7.13 -9.84
N LYS A 344 -5.46 6.80 -9.75
CA LYS A 344 -4.41 7.81 -9.47
C LYS A 344 -3.92 8.49 -10.73
N SER A 345 -3.87 7.78 -11.86
CA SER A 345 -3.48 8.37 -13.14
C SER A 345 -4.37 9.54 -13.58
N GLN A 346 -5.67 9.55 -13.21
CA GLN A 346 -6.61 10.64 -13.50
C GLN A 346 -6.51 11.85 -12.54
N GLN A 347 -5.81 11.71 -11.42
CA GLN A 347 -5.66 12.77 -10.40
C GLN A 347 -4.37 13.61 -10.59
N GLN A 348 -3.47 13.22 -11.50
CA GLN A 348 -2.25 13.98 -11.79
C GLN A 348 -2.59 15.42 -12.23
N GLY A 349 -2.10 16.41 -11.48
CA GLY A 349 -2.20 17.85 -11.80
C GLY A 349 -3.32 18.64 -11.11
N LYS A 350 -4.09 18.05 -10.19
CA LYS A 350 -5.05 18.79 -9.35
C LYS A 350 -4.45 19.16 -7.99
N ALA A 351 -4.90 20.27 -7.40
CA ALA A 351 -4.54 20.65 -6.04
C ALA A 351 -5.02 19.58 -5.05
N GLU A 352 -4.14 19.17 -4.14
CA GLU A 352 -4.40 18.07 -3.22
C GLU A 352 -4.84 18.61 -1.86
N GLN A 353 -5.93 18.05 -1.33
CA GLN A 353 -6.40 18.38 0.02
C GLN A 353 -5.78 17.42 1.02
N ARG A 354 -5.02 17.96 1.97
CA ARG A 354 -4.45 17.20 3.08
C ARG A 354 -5.29 17.40 4.33
N PHE A 355 -5.69 16.30 4.94
CA PHE A 355 -6.50 16.27 6.14
C PHE A 355 -5.61 15.99 7.35
N LYS A 356 -5.87 16.64 8.49
CA LYS A 356 -5.15 16.40 9.75
C LYS A 356 -6.13 16.49 10.91
N LEU A 357 -6.03 15.55 11.84
CA LEU A 357 -6.78 15.59 13.09
C LEU A 357 -6.09 16.50 14.10
N LYS A 358 -6.86 17.42 14.71
CA LYS A 358 -6.35 18.35 15.74
C LYS A 358 -6.35 17.77 17.16
N GLY A 359 -6.98 16.61 17.36
CA GLY A 359 -7.08 15.97 18.66
C GLY A 359 -7.00 14.45 18.57
N LYS A 360 -6.83 13.79 19.71
CA LYS A 360 -6.89 12.35 19.85
C LYS A 360 -8.05 11.95 20.76
N SER A 361 -8.65 10.81 20.49
CA SER A 361 -9.67 10.19 21.33
C SER A 361 -9.43 8.69 21.43
N THR A 362 -10.28 7.97 22.15
CA THR A 362 -10.23 6.51 22.26
C THR A 362 -10.43 5.88 20.89
N VAL A 363 -9.50 5.02 20.47
CA VAL A 363 -9.66 4.20 19.27
C VAL A 363 -10.66 3.09 19.59
N LEU A 364 -11.79 3.09 18.89
CA LEU A 364 -12.85 2.08 19.02
C LEU A 364 -12.60 0.86 18.15
N ALA A 365 -12.04 1.08 16.95
CA ALA A 365 -11.64 0.05 16.01
C ALA A 365 -10.55 0.60 15.09
N GLU A 366 -9.78 -0.28 14.48
CA GLU A 366 -8.74 0.06 13.51
C GLU A 366 -8.76 -0.93 12.34
N GLY A 367 -8.24 -0.50 11.19
CA GLY A 367 -8.14 -1.32 9.98
C GLY A 367 -7.22 -0.69 8.97
N ARG A 368 -7.33 -1.07 7.70
CA ARG A 368 -6.54 -0.47 6.60
C ARG A 368 -7.20 0.81 6.13
N ALA A 369 -6.46 1.91 6.12
CA ALA A 369 -6.89 3.19 5.57
C ALA A 369 -6.97 3.13 4.05
N ILE A 370 -8.06 3.67 3.48
CA ILE A 370 -8.27 3.88 2.06
C ILE A 370 -8.48 5.37 1.81
N GLY A 371 -7.61 5.95 0.99
CA GLY A 371 -7.54 7.40 0.81
C GLY A 371 -6.94 8.10 2.03
N GLN A 372 -7.01 9.44 2.05
CA GLN A 372 -6.34 10.27 3.07
C GLN A 372 -7.29 11.24 3.77
N LYS A 373 -8.60 11.07 3.58
CA LYS A 373 -9.62 11.96 4.14
C LYS A 373 -10.01 11.53 5.55
N ILE A 374 -10.79 12.39 6.19
CA ILE A 374 -11.39 12.13 7.49
C ILE A 374 -12.89 12.36 7.36
N GLY A 375 -13.67 11.39 7.82
CA GLY A 375 -15.12 11.43 7.80
C GLY A 375 -15.67 11.40 9.23
N THR A 376 -16.75 12.13 9.47
CA THR A 376 -17.38 12.19 10.79
C THR A 376 -18.89 11.99 10.66
N GLY A 377 -19.49 11.35 11.65
CA GLY A 377 -20.93 11.09 11.63
C GLY A 377 -21.38 10.02 12.61
N PRO A 378 -22.69 9.79 12.71
CA PRO A 378 -23.23 8.68 13.48
C PRO A 378 -22.96 7.35 12.77
N VAL A 379 -22.55 6.34 13.52
CA VAL A 379 -22.43 4.95 13.05
C VAL A 379 -23.80 4.45 12.60
N ARG A 380 -23.85 3.87 11.41
CA ARG A 380 -24.98 3.08 10.93
C ARG A 380 -24.55 1.65 10.66
N LEU A 381 -24.97 0.73 11.53
CA LEU A 381 -24.74 -0.70 11.34
C LEU A 381 -25.73 -1.27 10.33
N VAL A 382 -25.21 -1.84 9.26
CA VAL A 382 -26.01 -2.43 8.18
C VAL A 382 -25.54 -3.86 7.94
N HIS A 383 -26.36 -4.84 8.29
CA HIS A 383 -25.97 -6.25 8.18
C HIS A 383 -26.29 -6.86 6.81
N SER A 384 -27.21 -6.27 6.06
CA SER A 384 -27.62 -6.79 4.76
C SER A 384 -28.24 -5.70 3.89
N ILE A 385 -28.42 -6.03 2.61
CA ILE A 385 -28.95 -5.13 1.57
C ILE A 385 -30.35 -4.60 1.91
N SER A 386 -31.18 -5.37 2.62
CA SER A 386 -32.54 -4.93 3.01
C SER A 386 -32.56 -3.79 4.02
N GLU A 387 -31.41 -3.43 4.60
CA GLU A 387 -31.28 -2.38 5.60
C GLU A 387 -30.64 -1.10 5.04
N MET A 388 -30.39 -1.04 3.73
CA MET A 388 -29.78 0.08 3.02
C MET A 388 -30.52 1.42 3.21
N ASP A 389 -31.83 1.37 3.38
CA ASP A 389 -32.69 2.55 3.57
C ASP A 389 -32.40 3.27 4.89
N LYS A 390 -31.75 2.59 5.86
CA LYS A 390 -31.41 3.16 7.17
C LYS A 390 -30.28 4.20 7.09
N VAL A 391 -29.44 4.15 6.06
CA VAL A 391 -28.26 5.01 5.94
C VAL A 391 -28.67 6.38 5.40
N GLN A 392 -28.37 7.41 6.18
CA GLN A 392 -28.64 8.80 5.83
C GLN A 392 -27.39 9.52 5.35
N ALA A 393 -27.59 10.70 4.74
CA ALA A 393 -26.49 11.55 4.32
C ALA A 393 -25.66 11.98 5.55
N GLY A 394 -24.36 11.71 5.53
CA GLY A 394 -23.45 12.00 6.64
C GLY A 394 -23.28 10.88 7.67
N ASP A 395 -23.95 9.74 7.50
CA ASP A 395 -23.73 8.56 8.36
C ASP A 395 -22.38 7.89 8.05
N ILE A 396 -21.81 7.22 9.06
CA ILE A 396 -20.66 6.32 8.92
C ILE A 396 -21.20 4.91 8.68
N LEU A 397 -21.06 4.41 7.45
CA LEU A 397 -21.55 3.07 7.08
C LEU A 397 -20.65 1.99 7.69
N VAL A 398 -21.19 1.15 8.58
CA VAL A 398 -20.46 0.02 9.18
C VAL A 398 -21.10 -1.30 8.78
N THR A 399 -20.34 -2.20 8.14
CA THR A 399 -20.85 -3.50 7.68
C THR A 399 -19.75 -4.59 7.66
N ASP A 400 -20.11 -5.85 7.42
CA ASP A 400 -19.11 -6.93 7.33
C ASP A 400 -18.29 -6.83 6.03
N MET A 401 -18.97 -6.60 4.91
CA MET A 401 -18.41 -6.43 3.57
C MET A 401 -19.41 -5.66 2.70
N THR A 402 -18.93 -4.96 1.66
CA THR A 402 -19.81 -4.34 0.66
C THR A 402 -19.72 -5.09 -0.66
N ASP A 403 -20.79 -5.01 -1.42
CA ASP A 403 -20.90 -5.53 -2.78
C ASP A 403 -21.47 -4.42 -3.71
N PRO A 404 -21.42 -4.61 -5.03
CA PRO A 404 -22.09 -3.80 -6.03
C PRO A 404 -23.41 -3.09 -5.67
N ASN A 405 -24.31 -3.74 -4.94
CA ASN A 405 -25.64 -3.21 -4.63
C ASN A 405 -25.59 -2.07 -3.60
N TRP A 406 -24.46 -1.89 -2.92
CA TRP A 406 -24.27 -0.88 -1.88
C TRP A 406 -23.93 0.51 -2.42
N GLU A 407 -23.60 0.62 -3.71
CA GLU A 407 -23.13 1.86 -4.34
C GLU A 407 -24.06 3.08 -4.12
N PRO A 408 -25.40 2.98 -4.26
CA PRO A 408 -26.29 4.11 -4.01
C PRO A 408 -26.20 4.62 -2.57
N VAL A 409 -25.96 3.71 -1.63
CA VAL A 409 -25.86 4.01 -0.20
C VAL A 409 -24.50 4.57 0.17
N MET A 410 -23.43 4.02 -0.40
CA MET A 410 -22.06 4.47 -0.18
C MET A 410 -21.88 5.94 -0.57
N LYS A 411 -22.58 6.42 -1.62
CA LYS A 411 -22.60 7.84 -2.02
C LYS A 411 -23.17 8.78 -0.96
N ARG A 412 -23.98 8.29 -0.03
CA ARG A 412 -24.57 9.08 1.06
C ARG A 412 -23.69 9.11 2.32
N ALA A 413 -22.82 8.13 2.50
CA ALA A 413 -22.01 7.98 3.70
C ALA A 413 -20.89 9.05 3.77
N SER A 414 -20.54 9.49 4.97
CA SER A 414 -19.36 10.34 5.20
C SER A 414 -18.07 9.54 5.39
N ALA A 415 -18.17 8.26 5.76
CA ALA A 415 -17.09 7.27 5.71
C ALA A 415 -17.65 5.85 5.64
N ILE A 416 -16.81 4.89 5.25
CA ILE A 416 -17.16 3.46 5.18
C ILE A 416 -16.22 2.65 6.08
N VAL A 417 -16.75 1.75 6.91
CA VAL A 417 -15.99 0.86 7.78
C VAL A 417 -16.43 -0.59 7.53
N THR A 418 -15.48 -1.49 7.28
CA THR A 418 -15.77 -2.90 7.01
C THR A 418 -14.91 -3.86 7.81
N ASN A 419 -15.49 -4.96 8.29
CA ASN A 419 -14.73 -6.02 8.96
C ASN A 419 -13.73 -6.70 8.01
N ARG A 420 -14.14 -6.94 6.77
CA ARG A 420 -13.36 -7.65 5.75
C ARG A 420 -13.03 -6.73 4.58
N GLY A 421 -11.87 -6.93 3.98
CA GLY A 421 -11.39 -6.08 2.90
C GLY A 421 -9.89 -5.82 2.97
N GLY A 422 -9.22 -5.88 1.82
CA GLY A 422 -7.90 -5.27 1.60
C GLY A 422 -8.01 -3.97 0.80
N ARG A 423 -6.87 -3.38 0.42
CA ARG A 423 -6.81 -2.17 -0.42
C ARG A 423 -7.47 -2.31 -1.80
N THR A 424 -7.71 -3.54 -2.22
CA THR A 424 -8.32 -3.90 -3.51
C THR A 424 -9.78 -4.29 -3.40
N CYS A 425 -10.37 -4.26 -2.20
CA CYS A 425 -11.76 -4.67 -2.02
C CYS A 425 -12.75 -3.72 -2.70
N HIS A 426 -13.97 -4.20 -2.94
CA HIS A 426 -15.04 -3.39 -3.49
C HIS A 426 -15.25 -2.08 -2.71
N ALA A 427 -15.27 -2.16 -1.37
CA ALA A 427 -15.41 -0.98 -0.51
C ALA A 427 -14.30 0.04 -0.78
N ALA A 428 -13.06 -0.43 -0.93
CA ALA A 428 -11.89 0.42 -1.15
C ALA A 428 -11.91 1.09 -2.53
N ILE A 429 -12.22 0.33 -3.58
CA ILE A 429 -12.28 0.86 -4.95
C ILE A 429 -13.34 1.97 -5.05
N ILE A 430 -14.57 1.69 -4.62
CA ILE A 430 -15.66 2.68 -4.67
C ILE A 430 -15.38 3.89 -3.75
N ALA A 431 -14.82 3.67 -2.56
CA ALA A 431 -14.42 4.77 -1.68
C ALA A 431 -13.43 5.73 -2.36
N ARG A 432 -12.46 5.20 -3.10
CA ARG A 432 -11.52 6.04 -3.88
C ARG A 432 -12.21 6.78 -5.02
N GLU A 433 -13.09 6.10 -5.79
CA GLU A 433 -13.84 6.71 -6.89
C GLU A 433 -14.75 7.85 -6.41
N LEU A 434 -15.42 7.65 -5.26
CA LEU A 434 -16.32 8.65 -4.66
C LEU A 434 -15.56 9.71 -3.83
N GLY A 435 -14.28 9.49 -3.54
CA GLY A 435 -13.47 10.36 -2.70
C GLY A 435 -13.96 10.44 -1.25
N ILE A 436 -14.45 9.33 -0.70
CA ILE A 436 -14.93 9.16 0.68
C ILE A 436 -13.89 8.33 1.45
N PRO A 437 -13.53 8.67 2.71
CA PRO A 437 -12.60 7.86 3.50
C PRO A 437 -13.20 6.48 3.84
N ALA A 438 -12.36 5.44 3.80
CA ALA A 438 -12.79 4.12 4.23
C ALA A 438 -11.73 3.39 5.05
N VAL A 439 -12.17 2.66 6.07
CA VAL A 439 -11.32 1.77 6.88
C VAL A 439 -11.80 0.34 6.71
N VAL A 440 -10.97 -0.49 6.09
CA VAL A 440 -11.36 -1.85 5.67
C VAL A 440 -10.54 -2.91 6.37
N GLY A 441 -11.11 -4.11 6.53
CA GLY A 441 -10.37 -5.22 7.15
C GLY A 441 -10.19 -5.07 8.66
N CYS A 442 -11.11 -4.41 9.37
CA CYS A 442 -11.05 -4.19 10.81
C CYS A 442 -11.16 -5.48 11.63
N GLY A 443 -11.67 -6.56 11.05
CA GLY A 443 -11.93 -7.82 11.73
C GLY A 443 -13.24 -7.83 12.52
N ASP A 444 -13.44 -6.88 13.44
CA ASP A 444 -14.50 -6.92 14.45
C ASP A 444 -15.24 -5.58 14.68
N ALA A 445 -15.12 -4.63 13.74
CA ALA A 445 -15.77 -3.32 13.81
C ALA A 445 -17.30 -3.41 14.00
N THR A 446 -17.99 -4.36 13.36
CA THR A 446 -19.45 -4.51 13.54
C THR A 446 -19.86 -4.96 14.94
N SER A 447 -18.94 -5.52 15.73
CA SER A 447 -19.19 -5.91 17.13
C SER A 447 -18.75 -4.84 18.13
N LEU A 448 -17.73 -4.05 17.80
CA LEU A 448 -17.19 -3.00 18.68
C LEU A 448 -17.98 -1.69 18.58
N LEU A 449 -18.37 -1.30 17.36
CA LEU A 449 -19.13 -0.07 17.12
C LEU A 449 -20.61 -0.28 17.39
N LYS A 450 -21.28 0.76 17.92
CA LYS A 450 -22.71 0.73 18.25
C LYS A 450 -23.48 1.69 17.34
N ASP A 451 -24.68 1.28 16.94
CA ASP A 451 -25.54 2.10 16.08
C ASP A 451 -25.85 3.45 16.74
N GLY A 452 -25.76 4.53 15.96
CA GLY A 452 -25.98 5.91 16.40
C GLY A 452 -24.81 6.57 17.16
N THR A 453 -23.74 5.84 17.49
CA THR A 453 -22.56 6.44 18.13
C THR A 453 -21.86 7.41 17.19
N LEU A 454 -21.57 8.62 17.66
CA LEU A 454 -20.80 9.60 16.88
C LEU A 454 -19.34 9.20 16.87
N VAL A 455 -18.77 9.04 15.67
CA VAL A 455 -17.37 8.63 15.50
C VAL A 455 -16.67 9.48 14.46
N THR A 456 -15.34 9.45 14.52
CA THR A 456 -14.45 10.03 13.52
C THR A 456 -13.61 8.94 12.88
N VAL A 457 -13.74 8.80 11.57
CA VAL A 457 -12.99 7.83 10.77
C VAL A 457 -11.84 8.54 10.10
N SER A 458 -10.62 8.25 10.57
CA SER A 458 -9.37 8.85 10.09
C SER A 458 -8.65 7.91 9.14
N CYS A 459 -8.40 8.37 7.92
CA CYS A 459 -7.47 7.73 6.97
C CYS A 459 -6.21 8.58 6.74
N ALA A 460 -6.03 9.67 7.50
CA ALA A 460 -4.97 10.65 7.28
C ALA A 460 -3.65 10.35 8.03
N GLU A 461 -3.61 9.27 8.81
CA GLU A 461 -2.53 8.97 9.75
C GLU A 461 -1.54 7.90 9.26
N GLY A 462 -1.70 7.45 8.01
CA GLY A 462 -0.84 6.45 7.38
C GLY A 462 -1.66 5.35 6.72
N ASP A 463 -1.14 4.14 6.76
CA ASP A 463 -1.75 2.97 6.14
C ASP A 463 -2.80 2.30 7.04
N THR A 464 -2.75 2.60 8.34
CA THR A 464 -3.75 2.20 9.32
C THR A 464 -4.79 3.30 9.44
N GLY A 465 -6.05 2.93 9.27
CA GLY A 465 -7.18 3.80 9.52
C GLY A 465 -7.73 3.58 10.91
N PHE A 466 -8.11 4.67 11.58
CA PHE A 466 -8.58 4.65 12.96
C PHE A 466 -10.03 5.13 13.04
N ILE A 467 -10.84 4.45 13.84
CA ILE A 467 -12.19 4.87 14.19
C ILE A 467 -12.14 5.38 15.64
N TYR A 468 -12.22 6.69 15.81
CA TYR A 468 -12.19 7.35 17.11
C TYR A 468 -13.59 7.59 17.67
N ASP A 469 -13.71 7.52 18.99
CA ASP A 469 -14.91 7.95 19.71
C ASP A 469 -15.09 9.47 19.63
N GLY A 470 -16.30 9.93 19.29
CA GLY A 470 -16.67 11.33 19.18
C GLY A 470 -16.30 12.00 17.85
N LEU A 471 -16.63 13.30 17.75
CA LEU A 471 -16.40 14.14 16.57
C LEU A 471 -15.08 14.93 16.70
N LEU A 472 -14.11 14.51 15.90
CA LEU A 472 -12.76 15.02 15.67
C LEU A 472 -12.77 16.39 14.99
N GLU A 473 -12.18 17.44 15.56
CA GLU A 473 -11.88 18.63 14.76
C GLU A 473 -10.81 18.29 13.71
N THR A 474 -11.11 18.64 12.46
CA THR A 474 -10.28 18.33 11.29
C THR A 474 -9.82 19.61 10.61
N GLU A 475 -8.54 19.63 10.28
CA GLU A 475 -7.91 20.67 9.47
C GLU A 475 -7.77 20.17 8.03
N VAL A 476 -8.19 20.98 7.07
CA VAL A 476 -8.03 20.70 5.64
C VAL A 476 -7.13 21.78 5.06
N THR A 477 -6.00 21.37 4.49
CA THR A 477 -5.05 22.27 3.82
C THR A 477 -5.00 21.93 2.35
N GLU A 478 -5.09 22.94 1.49
CA GLU A 478 -4.93 22.77 0.04
C GLU A 478 -3.47 23.00 -0.32
N VAL A 479 -2.84 21.99 -0.92
CA VAL A 479 -1.46 22.06 -1.36
C VAL A 479 -1.43 22.15 -2.88
N GLN A 480 -1.00 23.30 -3.41
CA GLN A 480 -0.73 23.46 -4.83
C GLN A 480 0.64 22.86 -5.16
N ARG A 481 0.64 21.84 -6.03
CA ARG A 481 1.85 21.25 -6.60
C ARG A 481 2.40 22.23 -7.65
N GLY A 482 3.56 22.82 -7.39
CA GLY A 482 4.20 23.78 -8.30
C GLY A 482 5.71 23.82 -8.13
N GLU A 483 6.42 24.35 -9.13
CA GLU A 483 7.85 24.60 -9.04
C GLU A 483 8.12 25.67 -7.98
N MET A 484 9.01 25.34 -7.03
CA MET A 484 9.39 26.25 -5.97
C MET A 484 10.50 27.20 -6.46
N PRO A 485 10.50 28.47 -6.04
CA PRO A 485 11.56 29.40 -6.40
C PRO A 485 12.93 28.90 -5.91
N PRO A 486 14.02 29.18 -6.65
CA PRO A 486 15.36 28.77 -6.25
C PRO A 486 15.78 29.51 -4.97
N ILE A 487 16.40 28.77 -4.04
CA ILE A 487 17.00 29.27 -2.81
C ILE A 487 18.33 28.56 -2.57
N ASP A 488 19.28 29.22 -1.92
CA ASP A 488 20.62 28.66 -1.66
C ASP A 488 20.59 27.58 -0.56
N THR A 489 19.65 27.67 0.37
CA THR A 489 19.49 26.74 1.49
C THR A 489 18.60 25.57 1.09
N LYS A 490 19.08 24.33 1.27
CA LYS A 490 18.28 23.14 0.96
C LYS A 490 17.17 22.93 2.00
N ILE A 491 15.92 22.84 1.58
CA ILE A 491 14.81 22.48 2.46
C ILE A 491 14.63 20.96 2.44
N MET A 492 14.81 20.33 3.60
CA MET A 492 14.69 18.89 3.82
C MET A 492 13.51 18.59 4.76
N MET A 493 13.20 17.30 4.93
CA MET A 493 12.09 16.85 5.78
C MET A 493 12.53 16.09 7.03
N ASN A 494 11.76 16.27 8.09
CA ASN A 494 11.73 15.43 9.28
C ASN A 494 10.67 14.35 9.05
N VAL A 495 11.10 13.10 8.91
CA VAL A 495 10.21 11.96 8.61
C VAL A 495 10.37 10.90 9.69
N GLY A 496 9.31 10.65 10.45
CA GLY A 496 9.28 9.58 11.46
C GLY A 496 8.55 8.33 10.96
N ASN A 497 7.36 8.52 10.38
CA ASN A 497 6.49 7.43 9.97
C ASN A 497 6.81 6.96 8.55
N PRO A 498 7.31 5.71 8.34
CA PRO A 498 7.58 5.19 7.00
C PRO A 498 6.32 5.06 6.14
N GLN A 499 5.14 4.91 6.74
CA GLN A 499 3.87 4.75 6.03
C GLN A 499 3.50 6.00 5.20
N LEU A 500 3.92 7.19 5.66
CA LEU A 500 3.64 8.47 4.99
C LEU A 500 4.78 8.90 4.05
N ALA A 501 5.84 8.10 3.92
CA ALA A 501 7.04 8.51 3.19
C ALA A 501 6.77 8.76 1.70
N PHE A 502 5.94 7.93 1.06
CA PHE A 502 5.58 8.08 -0.36
C PHE A 502 4.75 9.34 -0.64
N ASP A 503 3.87 9.73 0.28
CA ASP A 503 3.14 10.99 0.20
C ASP A 503 4.09 12.18 0.35
N PHE A 504 4.95 12.16 1.36
CA PHE A 504 5.88 13.26 1.63
C PHE A 504 6.90 13.45 0.51
N ALA A 505 7.31 12.37 -0.15
CA ALA A 505 8.23 12.42 -1.28
C ALA A 505 7.69 13.23 -2.48
N GLN A 506 6.36 13.37 -2.60
CA GLN A 506 5.73 14.14 -3.67
C GLN A 506 5.80 15.66 -3.45
N LEU A 507 6.06 16.12 -2.22
CA LEU A 507 6.27 17.53 -1.94
C LEU A 507 7.69 17.96 -2.40
N PRO A 508 7.88 19.20 -2.89
CA PRO A 508 9.22 19.70 -3.19
C PRO A 508 10.16 19.58 -1.98
N ASN A 509 11.30 18.93 -2.16
CA ASN A 509 12.24 18.63 -1.07
C ASN A 509 13.66 18.39 -1.55
N GLY A 510 14.63 18.57 -0.65
CA GLY A 510 16.05 18.22 -0.81
C GLY A 510 16.43 16.85 -0.21
N GLY A 511 15.46 16.03 0.19
CA GLY A 511 15.66 14.77 0.91
C GLY A 511 15.15 14.83 2.36
N VAL A 512 15.64 13.91 3.20
CA VAL A 512 15.25 13.79 4.62
C VAL A 512 16.44 14.15 5.50
N GLY A 513 16.35 15.27 6.22
CA GLY A 513 17.41 15.75 7.10
C GLY A 513 17.37 15.10 8.48
N LEU A 514 16.24 14.49 8.84
CA LEU A 514 16.07 13.71 10.06
C LEU A 514 15.03 12.61 9.87
N ALA A 515 15.50 11.37 9.68
CA ALA A 515 14.68 10.17 9.80
C ALA A 515 14.81 9.60 11.23
N ARG A 516 13.68 9.45 11.93
CA ARG A 516 13.66 9.07 13.37
C ARG A 516 13.36 7.58 13.55
N LEU A 517 14.33 6.84 14.07
CA LEU A 517 14.19 5.39 14.28
C LEU A 517 13.16 5.03 15.36
N GLU A 518 12.90 5.94 16.30
CA GLU A 518 11.98 5.72 17.42
C GLU A 518 10.56 5.41 16.97
N PHE A 519 10.10 6.02 15.88
CA PHE A 519 8.78 5.75 15.32
C PHE A 519 8.67 4.33 14.78
N ILE A 520 9.73 3.82 14.15
CA ILE A 520 9.80 2.45 13.66
C ILE A 520 9.79 1.48 14.85
N ILE A 521 10.57 1.76 15.89
CA ILE A 521 10.64 0.91 17.08
C ILE A 521 9.31 0.91 17.84
N ASN A 522 8.68 2.06 18.07
CA ASN A 522 7.40 2.13 18.79
C ASN A 522 6.26 1.48 18.00
N ASN A 523 6.11 1.82 16.73
CA ASN A 523 4.89 1.50 15.98
C ASN A 523 4.97 0.15 15.28
N ASN A 524 6.15 -0.24 14.79
CA ASN A 524 6.31 -1.46 13.98
C ASN A 524 6.92 -2.63 14.77
N ILE A 525 7.59 -2.35 15.90
CA ILE A 525 8.25 -3.36 16.72
C ILE A 525 7.55 -3.53 18.08
N GLY A 526 7.34 -2.44 18.83
CA GLY A 526 6.58 -2.40 20.09
C GLY A 526 7.21 -3.14 21.27
N VAL A 527 8.34 -3.82 21.08
CA VAL A 527 9.02 -4.66 22.08
C VAL A 527 10.42 -4.14 22.37
N HIS A 528 10.81 -4.20 23.63
CA HIS A 528 12.15 -3.82 24.05
C HIS A 528 13.23 -4.74 23.43
N PRO A 529 14.31 -4.22 22.82
CA PRO A 529 15.29 -5.05 22.11
C PRO A 529 16.01 -6.06 23.00
N LYS A 530 16.18 -5.77 24.31
CA LYS A 530 16.71 -6.78 25.25
C LYS A 530 15.75 -7.94 25.52
N ALA A 531 14.44 -7.70 25.50
CA ALA A 531 13.47 -8.79 25.61
C ALA A 531 13.56 -9.74 24.40
N ILE A 532 13.89 -9.19 23.23
CA ILE A 532 14.13 -9.94 22.00
C ILE A 532 15.43 -10.76 22.09
N LEU A 533 16.50 -10.18 22.63
CA LEU A 533 17.79 -10.87 22.81
C LEU A 533 17.74 -11.97 23.86
N ASP A 534 17.00 -11.75 24.96
CA ASP A 534 16.86 -12.72 26.04
C ASP A 534 15.93 -13.88 25.66
N TYR A 535 15.19 -13.81 24.55
CA TYR A 535 14.33 -14.91 24.09
C TYR A 535 15.15 -16.19 23.80
N PRO A 536 14.69 -17.39 24.24
CA PRO A 536 13.42 -17.69 24.90
C PRO A 536 13.45 -17.62 26.44
N GLN A 537 14.52 -17.12 27.05
CA GLN A 537 14.74 -17.01 28.50
C GLN A 537 14.01 -15.80 29.13
N VAL A 538 12.73 -15.64 28.79
CA VAL A 538 11.83 -14.64 29.38
C VAL A 538 10.64 -15.34 30.04
N ASP A 539 9.88 -14.63 30.87
CA ASP A 539 8.67 -15.17 31.50
C ASP A 539 7.61 -15.56 30.45
N ALA A 540 6.66 -16.41 30.85
CA ALA A 540 5.71 -17.02 29.93
C ALA A 540 4.81 -16.01 29.20
N ASP A 541 4.46 -14.90 29.85
CA ASP A 541 3.59 -13.88 29.26
C ASP A 541 4.36 -13.01 28.27
N LEU A 542 5.57 -12.58 28.64
CA LEU A 542 6.46 -11.87 27.72
C LEU A 542 6.85 -12.73 26.52
N LYS A 543 7.08 -14.04 26.73
CA LYS A 543 7.36 -14.98 25.64
C LYS A 543 6.25 -14.98 24.60
N LYS A 544 4.98 -15.10 25.03
CA LYS A 544 3.82 -15.07 24.13
C LYS A 544 3.70 -13.74 23.40
N ALA A 545 3.95 -12.62 24.09
CA ALA A 545 3.90 -11.29 23.48
C ALA A 545 4.97 -11.13 22.37
N VAL A 546 6.21 -11.56 22.64
CA VAL A 546 7.32 -11.55 21.67
C VAL A 546 7.01 -12.44 20.48
N GLU A 547 6.54 -13.68 20.70
CA GLU A 547 6.14 -14.60 19.64
C GLU A 547 4.98 -14.05 18.81
N SER A 548 4.06 -13.31 19.45
CA SER A 548 2.91 -12.71 18.79
C SER A 548 3.30 -11.62 17.81
N VAL A 549 4.24 -10.74 18.16
CA VAL A 549 4.68 -9.65 17.27
C VAL A 549 5.67 -10.13 16.20
N ALA A 550 6.47 -11.16 16.50
CA ALA A 550 7.49 -11.68 15.58
C ALA A 550 6.94 -12.70 14.56
N ARG A 551 5.62 -12.83 14.42
CA ARG A 551 4.99 -13.75 13.47
C ARG A 551 5.40 -13.42 12.03
N GLY A 552 5.62 -14.45 11.23
CA GLY A 552 6.09 -14.31 9.85
C GLY A 552 7.60 -14.13 9.71
N HIS A 553 8.36 -14.00 10.81
CA HIS A 553 9.83 -13.87 10.79
C HIS A 553 10.53 -15.12 11.31
N ALA A 554 11.80 -15.29 10.92
CA ALA A 554 12.59 -16.48 11.27
C ALA A 554 12.90 -16.60 12.77
N SER A 555 13.01 -15.47 13.47
CA SER A 555 13.20 -15.39 14.92
C SER A 555 12.82 -13.99 15.43
N PRO A 556 12.64 -13.77 16.74
CA PRO A 556 12.44 -12.44 17.30
C PRO A 556 13.57 -11.46 16.96
N LYS A 557 14.82 -11.93 16.91
CA LYS A 557 15.97 -11.12 16.48
C LYS A 557 15.86 -10.72 15.01
N ALA A 558 15.52 -11.68 14.14
CA ALA A 558 15.29 -11.39 12.72
C ALA A 558 14.15 -10.39 12.54
N PHE A 559 13.05 -10.52 13.28
CA PHE A 559 11.95 -9.57 13.30
C PHE A 559 12.40 -8.13 13.59
N TYR A 560 13.22 -7.92 14.64
CA TYR A 560 13.73 -6.59 14.96
C TYR A 560 14.56 -6.00 13.81
N VAL A 561 15.53 -6.76 13.31
CA VAL A 561 16.42 -6.32 12.22
C VAL A 561 15.63 -6.06 10.94
N ASP A 562 14.70 -6.95 10.59
CA ASP A 562 13.85 -6.84 9.41
C ASP A 562 12.97 -5.60 9.49
N LYS A 563 12.32 -5.33 10.62
CA LYS A 563 11.43 -4.16 10.77
C LYS A 563 12.17 -2.83 10.81
N VAL A 564 13.37 -2.78 11.41
CA VAL A 564 14.23 -1.60 11.30
C VAL A 564 14.67 -1.40 9.85
N ALA A 565 15.11 -2.46 9.17
CA ALA A 565 15.55 -2.38 7.78
C ALA A 565 14.40 -1.96 6.85
N GLU A 566 13.21 -2.54 6.99
CA GLU A 566 12.02 -2.19 6.21
C GLU A 566 11.59 -0.73 6.43
N GLY A 567 11.55 -0.28 7.68
CA GLY A 567 11.18 1.10 8.01
C GLY A 567 12.15 2.12 7.42
N VAL A 568 13.46 1.87 7.54
CA VAL A 568 14.49 2.75 6.97
C VAL A 568 14.51 2.66 5.45
N ALA A 569 14.43 1.47 4.88
CA ALA A 569 14.42 1.25 3.43
C ALA A 569 13.22 1.92 2.77
N THR A 570 12.05 1.89 3.40
CA THR A 570 10.84 2.56 2.88
C THR A 570 11.05 4.07 2.78
N ILE A 571 11.60 4.70 3.81
CA ILE A 571 11.92 6.14 3.78
C ILE A 571 13.01 6.41 2.74
N ALA A 572 14.09 5.64 2.73
CA ALA A 572 15.21 5.83 1.80
C ALA A 572 14.81 5.67 0.33
N ALA A 573 13.93 4.70 0.03
CA ALA A 573 13.38 4.45 -1.29
C ALA A 573 12.45 5.57 -1.75
N ALA A 574 11.58 6.08 -0.86
CA ALA A 574 10.66 7.17 -1.19
C ALA A 574 11.39 8.43 -1.69
N PHE A 575 12.57 8.72 -1.12
CA PHE A 575 13.37 9.90 -1.47
C PHE A 575 14.54 9.59 -2.41
N TRP A 576 14.68 8.38 -2.93
CA TRP A 576 15.80 7.99 -3.78
C TRP A 576 15.91 8.89 -5.03
N PRO A 577 17.12 9.39 -5.41
CA PRO A 577 18.43 9.20 -4.79
C PRO A 577 18.86 10.31 -3.80
N LYS A 578 17.93 11.17 -3.36
CA LYS A 578 18.22 12.28 -2.42
C LYS A 578 18.67 11.75 -1.06
N PRO A 579 19.52 12.48 -0.32
CA PRO A 579 20.06 12.01 0.95
C PRO A 579 18.96 11.81 2.01
N VAL A 580 19.10 10.74 2.78
CA VAL A 580 18.25 10.42 3.94
C VAL A 580 19.13 10.21 5.16
N ILE A 581 19.11 11.17 6.08
CA ILE A 581 19.92 11.15 7.30
C ILE A 581 19.13 10.43 8.41
N VAL A 582 19.50 9.18 8.70
CA VAL A 582 18.84 8.35 9.70
C VAL A 582 19.51 8.55 11.06
N ARG A 583 18.75 9.07 12.02
CA ARG A 583 19.19 9.16 13.41
C ARG A 583 19.05 7.80 14.08
N LEU A 584 20.13 7.33 14.70
CA LEU A 584 20.11 6.15 15.57
C LEU A 584 19.14 6.35 16.75
N SER A 585 18.73 5.27 17.42
CA SER A 585 17.70 5.36 18.46
C SER A 585 18.11 6.28 19.63
N ASP A 586 17.33 7.33 19.86
CA ASP A 586 17.58 8.36 20.86
C ASP A 586 16.52 8.35 21.97
N PHE A 587 15.90 7.20 22.20
CA PHE A 587 14.96 7.04 23.31
C PHE A 587 15.61 7.33 24.65
N LYS A 588 14.86 8.04 25.48
CA LYS A 588 15.08 8.14 26.92
C LYS A 588 14.70 6.81 27.59
N SER A 589 15.25 6.51 28.76
CA SER A 589 14.99 5.25 29.49
C SER A 589 13.49 5.07 29.80
N ASN A 590 12.78 6.16 30.13
CA ASN A 590 11.34 6.15 30.38
C ASN A 590 10.49 5.84 29.14
N GLU A 591 11.01 6.04 27.93
CA GLU A 591 10.34 5.67 26.68
C GLU A 591 10.56 4.20 26.36
N TYR A 592 11.81 3.71 26.47
CA TYR A 592 12.10 2.28 26.38
C TYR A 592 11.31 1.46 27.42
N ARG A 593 11.10 2.01 28.62
CA ARG A 593 10.32 1.40 29.71
C ARG A 593 8.86 1.11 29.32
N LYS A 594 8.29 1.90 28.39
CA LYS A 594 6.90 1.75 27.91
C LYS A 594 6.74 0.63 26.87
N LEU A 595 7.83 0.17 26.26
CA LEU A 595 7.77 -0.96 25.33
C LEU A 595 7.43 -2.25 26.09
N ILE A 596 6.90 -3.23 25.37
CA ILE A 596 6.64 -4.56 25.93
C ILE A 596 7.95 -5.14 26.47
N GLY A 597 7.96 -5.50 27.75
CA GLY A 597 9.13 -6.01 28.47
C GLY A 597 10.12 -4.93 28.95
N GLY A 598 9.92 -3.66 28.63
CA GLY A 598 10.87 -2.57 28.91
C GLY A 598 11.12 -2.30 30.39
N SER A 599 10.10 -2.42 31.24
CA SER A 599 10.20 -2.18 32.70
C SER A 599 11.22 -3.07 33.43
N ARG A 600 11.62 -4.19 32.81
CA ARG A 600 12.63 -5.11 33.34
C ARG A 600 14.07 -4.63 33.12
N TYR A 601 14.30 -3.81 32.09
CA TYR A 601 15.63 -3.42 31.63
C TYR A 601 15.95 -1.95 31.92
N GLU A 602 14.91 -1.12 32.04
CA GLU A 602 15.07 0.32 32.11
C GLU A 602 14.90 0.84 33.54
N PRO A 603 15.94 1.49 34.12
CA PRO A 603 15.82 2.11 35.43
C PRO A 603 14.89 3.33 35.39
N GLU A 604 14.37 3.70 36.56
CA GLU A 604 13.74 5.02 36.73
C GLU A 604 14.83 6.06 36.97
N GLU A 605 14.79 7.13 36.18
CA GLU A 605 15.74 8.23 36.24
C GLU A 605 15.00 9.50 36.66
N GLU A 606 15.58 10.25 37.60
CA GLU A 606 15.04 11.55 38.04
C GLU A 606 14.92 12.55 36.88
N ASN A 607 15.88 12.54 35.95
CA ASN A 607 15.93 13.44 34.80
C ASN A 607 16.21 12.65 33.51
N PRO A 608 15.18 12.03 32.89
CA PRO A 608 15.36 11.19 31.71
C PRO A 608 15.97 11.93 30.50
N MET A 609 15.78 13.25 30.42
CA MET A 609 16.38 14.08 29.36
C MET A 609 17.92 14.03 29.38
N LEU A 610 18.53 13.99 30.58
CA LEU A 610 19.98 13.93 30.80
C LEU A 610 20.51 12.49 31.02
N GLY A 611 19.60 11.52 31.03
CA GLY A 611 19.82 10.15 31.49
C GLY A 611 20.51 9.21 30.49
N PHE A 612 20.22 7.93 30.58
CA PHE A 612 20.85 6.86 29.80
C PHE A 612 20.30 6.76 28.36
N ARG A 613 20.84 7.58 27.45
CA ARG A 613 20.43 7.69 26.02
C ARG A 613 21.58 8.00 25.06
N GLY A 614 21.29 7.96 23.76
CA GLY A 614 22.20 8.28 22.66
C GLY A 614 23.54 7.54 22.73
N ALA A 615 24.64 8.21 22.37
CA ALA A 615 25.96 7.59 22.29
C ALA A 615 26.41 6.84 23.56
N ALA A 616 26.03 7.31 24.75
CA ALA A 616 26.36 6.64 26.01
C ALA A 616 25.71 5.26 26.13
N ARG A 617 24.47 5.11 25.62
CA ARG A 617 23.74 3.85 25.61
C ARG A 617 24.38 2.85 24.64
N TYR A 618 24.72 3.29 23.43
CA TYR A 618 25.29 2.40 22.40
C TYR A 618 26.61 1.75 22.84
N ILE A 619 27.49 2.52 23.51
CA ILE A 619 28.81 2.06 23.95
C ILE A 619 28.79 1.31 25.29
N SER A 620 27.61 1.14 25.89
CA SER A 620 27.45 0.41 27.15
C SER A 620 27.52 -1.09 26.92
N ALA A 621 28.11 -1.82 27.88
CA ALA A 621 28.14 -3.29 27.82
C ALA A 621 26.72 -3.89 27.91
N GLU A 622 25.79 -3.21 28.57
CA GLU A 622 24.45 -3.72 28.83
C GLU A 622 23.49 -3.60 27.63
N PHE A 623 23.80 -2.72 26.67
CA PHE A 623 22.94 -2.43 25.51
C PHE A 623 23.66 -2.61 24.16
N GLY A 624 24.99 -2.81 24.13
CA GLY A 624 25.77 -2.91 22.89
C GLY A 624 25.24 -3.97 21.91
N GLU A 625 24.74 -5.11 22.39
CA GLU A 625 24.13 -6.13 21.53
C GLU A 625 22.80 -5.70 20.92
N ALA A 626 22.00 -4.89 21.63
CA ALA A 626 20.78 -4.31 21.08
C ALA A 626 21.11 -3.31 19.97
N PHE A 627 22.13 -2.47 20.19
CA PHE A 627 22.63 -1.54 19.18
C PHE A 627 23.22 -2.26 17.95
N ALA A 628 23.84 -3.42 18.13
CA ALA A 628 24.35 -4.23 17.03
C ALA A 628 23.23 -4.66 16.04
N MET A 629 22.00 -4.87 16.53
CA MET A 629 20.85 -5.17 15.65
C MET A 629 20.45 -3.97 14.79
N GLU A 630 20.50 -2.73 15.33
CA GLU A 630 20.28 -1.51 14.54
C GLU A 630 21.36 -1.35 13.46
N CYS A 631 22.63 -1.61 13.81
CA CYS A 631 23.74 -1.57 12.86
C CYS A 631 23.58 -2.62 11.76
N GLU A 632 23.16 -3.85 12.11
CA GLU A 632 22.90 -4.91 11.14
C GLU A 632 21.82 -4.50 10.12
N ALA A 633 20.75 -3.88 10.59
CA ALA A 633 19.67 -3.38 9.73
C ALA A 633 20.16 -2.28 8.78
N LEU A 634 20.85 -1.26 9.29
CA LEU A 634 21.38 -0.15 8.46
C LEU A 634 22.40 -0.63 7.43
N LYS A 635 23.27 -1.57 7.82
CA LYS A 635 24.22 -2.21 6.89
C LYS A 635 23.50 -2.94 5.78
N ARG A 636 22.44 -3.69 6.09
CA ARG A 636 21.61 -4.39 5.10
C ARG A 636 20.96 -3.40 4.12
N VAL A 637 20.37 -2.32 4.62
CA VAL A 637 19.72 -1.29 3.76
C VAL A 637 20.72 -0.71 2.76
N ARG A 638 21.93 -0.37 3.20
CA ARG A 638 22.93 0.24 2.30
C ARG A 638 23.59 -0.76 1.35
N ASN A 639 23.99 -1.92 1.86
CA ASN A 639 24.89 -2.83 1.14
C ASN A 639 24.12 -3.89 0.33
N ASP A 640 23.10 -4.50 0.92
CA ASP A 640 22.31 -5.56 0.28
C ASP A 640 21.19 -4.96 -0.59
N MET A 641 20.49 -3.96 -0.07
CA MET A 641 19.35 -3.31 -0.77
C MET A 641 19.79 -2.17 -1.68
N GLY A 642 21.03 -1.70 -1.56
CA GLY A 642 21.62 -0.69 -2.45
C GLY A 642 21.19 0.76 -2.18
N LEU A 643 20.51 1.02 -1.08
CA LEU A 643 20.02 2.36 -0.71
C LEU A 643 21.16 3.18 -0.06
N THR A 644 22.16 3.52 -0.87
CA THR A 644 23.39 4.22 -0.43
C THR A 644 23.17 5.68 -0.03
N ASN A 645 22.01 6.26 -0.39
CA ASN A 645 21.56 7.59 0.02
C ASN A 645 21.29 7.70 1.53
N VAL A 646 21.23 6.57 2.25
CA VAL A 646 21.17 6.53 3.71
C VAL A 646 22.51 6.98 4.31
N GLN A 647 22.43 8.00 5.17
CA GLN A 647 23.49 8.47 6.05
C GLN A 647 23.12 8.16 7.50
N ILE A 648 24.11 8.06 8.39
CA ILE A 648 23.87 7.73 9.80
C ILE A 648 24.13 8.96 10.66
N MET A 649 23.19 9.30 11.54
CA MET A 649 23.35 10.36 12.52
C MET A 649 23.42 9.81 13.94
N VAL A 650 24.47 10.19 14.66
CA VAL A 650 24.67 9.81 16.07
C VAL A 650 24.15 10.91 17.00
N PRO A 651 23.11 10.64 17.82
CA PRO A 651 22.58 11.59 18.78
C PRO A 651 23.33 11.57 20.12
N PHE A 652 23.15 12.65 20.87
CA PHE A 652 23.50 12.85 22.27
C PHE A 652 24.96 12.49 22.61
N VAL A 653 25.87 12.82 21.70
CA VAL A 653 27.32 12.69 21.93
C VAL A 653 27.76 13.80 22.89
N ARG A 654 28.27 13.45 24.08
CA ARG A 654 28.60 14.42 25.14
C ARG A 654 30.08 14.79 25.16
N THR A 655 30.95 13.86 24.77
CA THR A 655 32.41 14.00 24.90
C THR A 655 33.14 13.43 23.68
N LEU A 656 34.36 13.90 23.42
CA LEU A 656 35.21 13.40 22.34
C LEU A 656 35.51 11.90 22.47
N LYS A 657 35.66 11.38 23.71
CA LYS A 657 35.82 9.93 23.95
C LYS A 657 34.60 9.12 23.54
N GLN A 658 33.39 9.68 23.69
CA GLN A 658 32.18 9.03 23.18
C GLN A 658 32.16 9.06 21.65
N ALA A 659 32.53 10.18 21.02
CA ALA A 659 32.62 10.30 19.56
C ALA A 659 33.59 9.26 18.96
N GLU A 660 34.78 9.11 19.53
CA GLU A 660 35.77 8.10 19.13
C GLU A 660 35.20 6.68 19.28
N ARG A 661 34.64 6.36 20.46
CA ARG A 661 34.15 5.00 20.74
C ARG A 661 32.95 4.62 19.87
N VAL A 662 32.00 5.52 19.65
CA VAL A 662 30.79 5.21 18.87
C VAL A 662 31.10 5.07 17.37
N THR A 663 31.98 5.91 16.83
CA THR A 663 32.42 5.78 15.43
C THR A 663 33.26 4.52 15.21
N GLY A 664 34.12 4.17 16.18
CA GLY A 664 34.82 2.89 16.19
C GLY A 664 33.87 1.69 16.30
N LEU A 665 32.82 1.77 17.11
CA LEU A 665 31.80 0.73 17.24
C LEU A 665 31.01 0.53 15.95
N LEU A 666 30.60 1.61 15.27
CA LEU A 666 29.97 1.54 13.95
C LEU A 666 30.89 0.84 12.94
N ALA A 667 32.18 1.20 12.90
CA ALA A 667 33.16 0.56 12.03
C ALA A 667 33.33 -0.94 12.35
N GLN A 668 33.34 -1.34 13.62
CA GLN A 668 33.37 -2.76 14.04
C GLN A 668 32.17 -3.55 13.53
N HIS A 669 31.00 -2.91 13.40
CA HIS A 669 29.81 -3.51 12.79
C HIS A 669 29.78 -3.40 11.25
N GLY A 670 30.83 -2.83 10.63
CA GLY A 670 30.96 -2.66 9.18
C GLY A 670 30.24 -1.44 8.61
N LEU A 671 30.12 -0.38 9.41
CA LEU A 671 29.58 0.93 9.03
C LEU A 671 30.68 2.00 9.20
N SER A 672 31.71 1.92 8.37
CA SER A 672 32.85 2.84 8.39
C SER A 672 32.61 4.05 7.48
N ARG A 673 33.02 5.24 7.92
CA ARG A 673 32.98 6.47 7.10
C ARG A 673 33.77 6.29 5.80
N GLY A 674 33.20 6.75 4.69
CA GLY A 674 33.79 6.67 3.35
C GLY A 674 33.65 5.30 2.66
N GLU A 675 33.43 4.21 3.40
CA GLU A 675 33.14 2.90 2.79
C GLU A 675 31.72 2.88 2.20
N ASN A 676 31.62 2.46 0.94
CA ASN A 676 30.36 2.50 0.19
C ASN A 676 29.66 3.88 0.31
N GLU A 677 30.45 4.97 0.28
CA GLU A 677 29.98 6.37 0.38
C GLU A 677 29.25 6.72 1.68
N LEU A 678 29.42 5.94 2.75
CA LEU A 678 28.77 6.21 4.04
C LEU A 678 29.27 7.53 4.62
N LYS A 679 28.32 8.42 4.92
CA LYS A 679 28.53 9.60 5.76
C LYS A 679 27.99 9.35 7.17
N VAL A 680 28.77 9.73 8.18
CA VAL A 680 28.35 9.70 9.58
C VAL A 680 28.28 11.14 10.09
N ILE A 681 27.07 11.57 10.41
CA ILE A 681 26.71 12.90 10.89
C ILE A 681 26.58 12.85 12.43
N MET A 682 26.92 13.94 13.10
CA MET A 682 26.65 14.08 14.54
C MET A 682 25.47 15.01 14.75
N MET A 683 24.60 14.67 15.70
CA MET A 683 23.62 15.63 16.19
C MET A 683 24.31 16.63 17.13
N CYS A 684 24.40 17.90 16.72
CA CYS A 684 24.99 18.97 17.52
C CYS A 684 23.91 19.56 18.42
N GLU A 685 23.74 18.97 19.59
CA GLU A 685 22.61 19.27 20.48
C GLU A 685 22.99 19.43 21.97
N VAL A 686 24.26 19.23 22.32
CA VAL A 686 24.80 19.47 23.66
C VAL A 686 25.76 20.67 23.59
N PRO A 687 25.78 21.60 24.58
CA PRO A 687 26.66 22.77 24.51
C PRO A 687 28.14 22.45 24.31
N SER A 688 28.63 21.31 24.85
CA SER A 688 30.00 20.85 24.59
C SER A 688 30.29 20.63 23.11
N ASN A 689 29.28 20.26 22.32
CA ASN A 689 29.40 20.00 20.88
C ASN A 689 29.69 21.29 20.11
N ALA A 690 29.01 22.39 20.47
CA ALA A 690 29.28 23.71 19.90
C ALA A 690 30.63 24.27 20.38
N ILE A 691 30.95 24.12 21.67
CA ILE A 691 32.19 24.64 22.26
C ILE A 691 33.42 23.95 21.64
N LEU A 692 33.37 22.64 21.44
CA LEU A 692 34.46 21.81 20.89
C LEU A 692 34.14 21.34 19.46
N ALA A 693 33.46 22.18 18.68
CA ALA A 693 32.95 21.82 17.36
C ALA A 693 34.04 21.29 16.42
N ASP A 694 35.21 21.94 16.40
CA ASP A 694 36.32 21.57 15.54
C ASP A 694 36.88 20.18 15.87
N GLU A 695 36.99 19.85 17.16
CA GLU A 695 37.46 18.57 17.64
C GLU A 695 36.45 17.45 17.40
N PHE A 696 35.16 17.71 17.64
CA PHE A 696 34.12 16.73 17.33
C PHE A 696 34.06 16.43 15.83
N LEU A 697 34.19 17.45 14.97
CA LEU A 697 34.17 17.26 13.52
C LEU A 697 35.24 16.30 13.02
N GLN A 698 36.34 16.06 13.74
CA GLN A 698 37.34 15.06 13.31
C GLN A 698 36.73 13.66 13.14
N PHE A 699 35.71 13.33 13.95
CA PHE A 699 35.05 12.03 13.95
C PHE A 699 33.86 11.92 12.98
N PHE A 700 33.35 13.03 12.45
CA PHE A 700 32.11 13.08 11.66
C PHE A 700 32.26 13.82 10.33
N ASP A 701 31.35 13.55 9.38
CA ASP A 701 31.29 14.18 8.06
C ASP A 701 30.51 15.51 8.04
N GLY A 702 29.93 15.86 9.18
CA GLY A 702 29.18 17.10 9.38
C GLY A 702 28.25 17.02 10.57
N PHE A 703 27.48 18.09 10.78
CA PHE A 703 26.53 18.23 11.88
C PHE A 703 25.10 18.38 11.38
N SER A 704 24.16 17.84 12.16
CA SER A 704 22.77 18.31 12.17
C SER A 704 22.48 18.91 13.53
N ILE A 705 22.14 20.17 13.59
CA ILE A 705 21.89 20.87 14.85
C ILE A 705 20.51 20.48 15.36
N GLY A 706 20.47 19.86 16.55
CA GLY A 706 19.24 19.62 17.31
C GLY A 706 18.97 20.83 18.20
N SER A 707 18.37 21.88 17.62
CA SER A 707 18.17 23.17 18.31
C SER A 707 17.35 23.03 19.59
N ASN A 708 16.39 22.11 19.62
CA ASN A 708 15.54 21.89 20.77
C ASN A 708 16.32 21.47 22.03
N ASP A 709 17.15 20.44 21.94
CA ASP A 709 17.95 19.97 23.08
C ASP A 709 19.11 20.95 23.37
N LEU A 710 19.64 21.62 22.34
CA LEU A 710 20.66 22.64 22.53
C LEU A 710 20.13 23.84 23.33
N THR A 711 18.91 24.30 23.04
CA THR A 711 18.25 25.38 23.77
C THR A 711 17.98 24.98 25.22
N GLN A 712 17.38 23.80 25.44
CA GLN A 712 17.12 23.27 26.78
C GLN A 712 18.40 23.22 27.63
N LEU A 713 19.50 22.70 27.08
CA LEU A 713 20.77 22.55 27.80
C LEU A 713 21.55 23.86 27.96
N THR A 714 21.43 24.79 27.01
CA THR A 714 22.10 26.09 27.09
C THR A 714 21.43 27.00 28.11
N LEU A 715 20.10 26.95 28.19
CA LEU A 715 19.30 27.80 29.10
C LEU A 715 18.98 27.12 30.43
N GLY A 716 19.20 25.80 30.54
CA GLY A 716 18.88 25.04 31.75
C GLY A 716 17.38 24.83 31.94
N LEU A 717 16.66 24.59 30.85
CA LEU A 717 15.20 24.47 30.82
C LEU A 717 14.77 23.03 30.50
N ASP A 718 13.70 22.58 31.14
CA ASP A 718 12.94 21.39 30.72
C ASP A 718 11.62 21.85 30.14
N ARG A 719 11.49 21.73 28.81
CA ARG A 719 10.26 22.09 28.10
C ARG A 719 9.09 21.16 28.45
N ASP A 720 9.38 19.93 28.86
CA ASP A 720 8.38 18.91 29.19
C ASP A 720 7.84 19.11 30.63
N SER A 721 8.35 20.09 31.38
CA SER A 721 7.94 20.40 32.77
C SER A 721 6.49 20.85 32.90
N GLY A 722 5.86 21.31 31.81
CA GLY A 722 4.47 21.78 31.78
C GLY A 722 4.21 23.10 32.52
N LEU A 723 5.26 23.76 33.03
CA LEU A 723 5.16 25.06 33.70
C LEU A 723 5.27 26.18 32.67
N GLU A 724 4.21 26.99 32.57
CA GLU A 724 4.13 28.12 31.62
C GLU A 724 5.30 29.11 31.77
N LEU A 725 5.80 29.30 33.00
CA LEU A 725 6.97 30.14 33.27
C LEU A 725 8.23 29.66 32.53
N LEU A 726 8.49 28.35 32.51
CA LEU A 726 9.68 27.80 31.84
C LEU A 726 9.49 27.69 30.32
N ALA A 727 8.26 27.51 29.87
CA ALA A 727 7.93 27.51 28.45
C ALA A 727 8.11 28.91 27.82
N ALA A 728 7.84 29.98 28.56
CA ALA A 728 8.02 31.36 28.10
C ALA A 728 9.50 31.73 27.86
N ASP A 729 10.42 31.12 28.61
CA ASP A 729 11.86 31.35 28.51
C ASP A 729 12.54 30.48 27.43
N PHE A 730 11.80 29.54 26.81
CA PHE A 730 12.32 28.71 25.74
C PHE A 730 12.27 29.46 24.39
N ASP A 731 13.41 29.98 23.94
CA ASP A 731 13.56 30.59 22.61
C ASP A 731 14.85 30.10 21.92
N GLU A 732 14.72 29.47 20.75
CA GLU A 732 15.85 29.00 19.96
C GLU A 732 16.68 30.15 19.35
N ARG A 733 16.14 31.37 19.40
CA ARG A 733 16.80 32.62 18.97
C ARG A 733 17.50 33.35 20.12
N ASP A 734 17.47 32.82 21.34
CA ASP A 734 18.17 33.45 22.46
C ASP A 734 19.66 33.67 22.09
N PRO A 735 20.26 34.83 22.43
CA PRO A 735 21.64 35.13 22.06
C PRO A 735 22.66 34.06 22.48
N ALA A 736 22.45 33.38 23.61
CA ALA A 736 23.31 32.29 24.04
C ALA A 736 23.19 31.08 23.09
N VAL A 737 21.98 30.75 22.65
CA VAL A 737 21.73 29.67 21.68
C VAL A 737 22.30 30.05 20.31
N GLN A 738 22.03 31.25 19.81
CA GLN A 738 22.60 31.74 18.55
C GLN A 738 24.14 31.73 18.54
N ALA A 739 24.78 32.04 19.68
CA ALA A 739 26.23 31.94 19.80
C ALA A 739 26.73 30.49 19.65
N MET A 740 26.00 29.51 20.20
CA MET A 740 26.32 28.09 20.03
C MET A 740 26.10 27.62 18.58
N LEU A 741 24.97 28.02 17.97
CA LEU A 741 24.65 27.72 16.57
C LEU A 741 25.72 28.28 15.62
N SER A 742 26.05 29.57 15.75
CA SER A 742 27.04 30.25 14.92
C SER A 742 28.41 29.58 15.02
N ARG A 743 28.82 29.16 16.23
CA ARG A 743 30.08 28.45 16.43
C ARG A 743 30.11 27.10 15.71
N ALA A 744 29.05 26.30 15.82
CA ALA A 744 28.94 25.02 15.14
C ALA A 744 28.91 25.16 13.60
N ILE A 745 28.15 26.15 13.09
CA ILE A 745 28.07 26.45 11.65
C ILE A 745 29.42 26.88 11.10
N LYS A 746 30.11 27.82 11.77
CA LYS A 746 31.44 28.30 11.34
C LYS A 746 32.47 27.18 11.32
N ALA A 747 32.49 26.33 12.35
CA ALA A 747 33.40 25.18 12.40
C ALA A 747 33.17 24.24 11.19
N CYS A 748 31.92 23.86 10.90
CA CYS A 748 31.60 23.00 9.75
C CYS A 748 32.01 23.63 8.42
N LYS A 749 31.66 24.91 8.21
CA LYS A 749 31.99 25.64 6.97
C LYS A 749 33.50 25.78 6.77
N SER A 750 34.25 26.07 7.84
CA SER A 750 35.72 26.19 7.77
C SER A 750 36.42 24.89 7.36
N GLN A 751 35.80 23.74 7.65
CA GLN A 751 36.29 22.41 7.29
C GLN A 751 35.64 21.84 6.02
N GLY A 752 34.74 22.59 5.36
CA GLY A 752 34.00 22.11 4.18
C GLY A 752 33.08 20.91 4.47
N LYS A 753 32.55 20.83 5.70
CA LYS A 753 31.68 19.74 6.16
C LYS A 753 30.21 20.16 6.18
N TYR A 754 29.33 19.17 6.08
CA TYR A 754 27.88 19.38 6.09
C TYR A 754 27.44 20.06 7.40
N VAL A 755 26.52 21.01 7.31
CA VAL A 755 25.82 21.55 8.47
C VAL A 755 24.36 21.82 8.15
N GLY A 756 23.48 21.04 8.79
CA GLY A 756 22.04 21.23 8.75
C GLY A 756 21.49 21.58 10.13
N ILE A 757 20.22 21.97 10.18
CA ILE A 757 19.44 22.12 11.42
C ILE A 757 18.13 21.35 11.29
N CYS A 758 17.71 20.69 12.36
CA CYS A 758 16.44 19.98 12.44
C CYS A 758 15.63 20.48 13.64
N GLY A 759 14.38 20.84 13.40
CA GLY A 759 13.51 21.45 14.40
C GLY A 759 12.35 22.18 13.73
N GLN A 760 11.42 22.72 14.53
CA GLN A 760 10.35 23.58 13.99
C GLN A 760 10.65 25.07 14.10
N GLY A 761 11.64 25.51 14.90
CA GLY A 761 11.98 26.92 15.04
C GLY A 761 12.11 27.71 13.74
N PRO A 762 12.77 27.20 12.68
CA PRO A 762 12.87 27.93 11.42
C PRO A 762 11.51 28.13 10.71
N SER A 763 10.56 27.21 10.91
CA SER A 763 9.19 27.35 10.43
C SER A 763 8.39 28.33 11.29
N ASP A 764 8.50 28.19 12.61
CA ASP A 764 7.73 28.96 13.59
C ASP A 764 8.20 30.43 13.66
N HIS A 765 9.49 30.67 13.37
CA HIS A 765 10.16 31.96 13.42
C HIS A 765 10.88 32.25 12.09
N PRO A 766 10.22 32.95 11.14
CA PRO A 766 10.80 33.23 9.83
C PRO A 766 12.09 34.06 9.85
N ASP A 767 12.21 34.97 10.82
CA ASP A 767 13.42 35.74 11.10
C ASP A 767 14.60 34.82 11.46
N PHE A 768 14.33 33.75 12.20
CA PHE A 768 15.34 32.75 12.53
C PHE A 768 15.79 31.94 11.31
N ALA A 769 14.87 31.55 10.43
CA ALA A 769 15.22 30.88 9.17
C ALA A 769 16.11 31.77 8.28
N GLN A 770 15.79 33.06 8.18
CA GLN A 770 16.61 34.04 7.45
C GLN A 770 17.99 34.20 8.10
N TRP A 771 18.06 34.27 9.42
CA TRP A 771 19.33 34.33 10.15
C TRP A 771 20.20 33.09 9.90
N LEU A 772 19.62 31.89 9.94
CA LEU A 772 20.32 30.63 9.63
C LEU A 772 20.85 30.61 8.19
N ALA A 773 20.03 31.05 7.23
CA ALA A 773 20.45 31.17 5.83
C ALA A 773 21.61 32.18 5.68
N ALA A 774 21.57 33.31 6.38
CA ALA A 774 22.64 34.30 6.38
C ALA A 774 23.94 33.81 7.04
N GLU A 775 23.86 33.01 8.11
CA GLU A 775 25.03 32.31 8.67
C GLU A 775 25.60 31.24 7.70
N GLY A 776 24.80 30.85 6.70
CA GLY A 776 25.14 29.90 5.64
C GLY A 776 25.01 28.46 6.09
N ILE A 777 23.90 28.14 6.76
CA ILE A 777 23.45 26.76 6.96
C ILE A 777 23.27 26.08 5.59
N GLU A 778 23.65 24.80 5.45
CA GLU A 778 23.49 24.09 4.17
C GLU A 778 22.03 23.62 3.97
N SER A 779 21.37 23.20 5.05
CA SER A 779 19.99 22.72 4.98
C SER A 779 19.16 22.96 6.24
N ILE A 780 17.86 23.14 6.04
CA ILE A 780 16.86 23.26 7.10
C ILE A 780 15.86 22.11 6.95
N SER A 781 15.71 21.28 7.99
CA SER A 781 14.85 20.10 7.99
C SER A 781 13.58 20.32 8.81
N LEU A 782 12.43 20.29 8.14
CA LEU A 782 11.13 20.71 8.67
C LEU A 782 10.09 19.58 8.63
N ASN A 783 8.96 19.78 9.31
CA ASN A 783 7.86 18.84 9.17
C ASN A 783 7.23 19.04 7.79
N PRO A 784 6.68 17.98 7.16
CA PRO A 784 6.16 18.08 5.79
C PRO A 784 5.09 19.15 5.58
N ASP A 785 4.32 19.51 6.61
CA ASP A 785 3.30 20.56 6.57
C ASP A 785 3.86 21.99 6.52
N SER A 786 5.09 22.23 7.00
CA SER A 786 5.73 23.56 7.00
C SER A 786 6.73 23.80 5.87
N VAL A 787 7.04 22.78 5.07
CA VAL A 787 8.05 22.86 3.99
C VAL A 787 7.76 23.97 2.98
N ILE A 788 6.54 24.01 2.43
CA ILE A 788 6.20 24.91 1.31
C ILE A 788 6.21 26.37 1.78
N ASP A 789 5.55 26.67 2.89
CA ASP A 789 5.45 28.03 3.43
C ASP A 789 6.84 28.57 3.81
N THR A 790 7.67 27.78 4.50
CA THR A 790 9.03 28.20 4.88
C THR A 790 9.91 28.44 3.65
N TRP A 791 9.83 27.58 2.64
CA TRP A 791 10.56 27.76 1.39
C TRP A 791 10.16 29.06 0.68
N GLN A 792 8.86 29.31 0.54
CA GLN A 792 8.37 30.55 -0.09
C GLN A 792 8.81 31.82 0.66
N ARG A 793 8.87 31.76 2.00
CA ARG A 793 9.35 32.88 2.83
C ARG A 793 10.85 33.13 2.62
N LEU A 794 11.65 32.08 2.60
CA LEU A 794 13.09 32.18 2.34
C LEU A 794 13.42 32.65 0.93
N ALA A 795 12.55 32.41 -0.05
CA ALA A 795 12.74 32.92 -1.41
C ALA A 795 12.40 34.41 -1.58
N LYS A 796 11.66 35.00 -0.64
CA LYS A 796 11.24 36.41 -0.67
C LYS A 796 12.17 37.34 0.10
N GLY A 797 12.88 36.81 1.09
CA GLY A 797 13.87 37.54 1.89
C GLY A 797 15.26 37.36 1.31
#